data_AF-A0A3R7F307-F1
#
_entry.id   AF-A0A3R7F307-F1
#
_cell.length_a   1.000
_cell.length_b   1.000
_cell.length_c   1.000
_cell.angle_alpha   90.00
_cell.angle_beta   90.00
_cell.angle_gamma   90.00
#
_symmetry.space_group_name_H-M   'P 1'
#
loop_
_entity.id
_entity.type
_entity.pdbx_description
1 polymer ?
#
loop_
_entity_poly.entity_id
_entity_poly.type
_entity_poly.pdbx_seq_one_letter_code
_entity_poly.pdbx_strand_id
1 'polypeptide(L)'
;MANQFSTSTAGVSLAELPKSNVFTTRLPPDPAFETPESSHKAPREALGPRLVKGALYTFVRPEPAQEPELLSVSPKAMKDLGLKMGEELTPQFQAVVSGNEIFWDPEDGGIYPWAQCYGGWQLHSGSWAGQLGDGRAISLFECINPQTKRRFELQLKGAGKTPYSRFADGKAVLRSSIREYVVSEALGVPSTRALAITLLPKSKVLRERIEPGAIVARFAESWLRIGTFDLPHSRGDRDLIRKLATFTAEDVFGGWETLPGVVSLGRDHSTDAVDNPARDIPQDHAQEHQGVTENRFARLYREIVRRNAKTVAAWQAYGFMNGVLNTDNTSIFGLSLDFGPFAFMDNFDPQYTPNHDDHLLRYSYKNQPTVIWWNLVRLGEALGELIGAGDKVDEEWFVKDGLTEETAPPVVKLAEAIIERTGDEYRSVFLNEYKRLMSRRLGLKTQKESDFQELFSEMLDTLEALELDFNHFFRRLSNVALADIETDQQRMDTAPIFFHTEGFGGIGYTEQSAKERIAKWLAAWRSRILEDWGIEKDADRQKAMNAVNPKMTRDMCQLVRASGLNVSRLLALVANSFTLGFSGAVAGYMSNISTYDHCYSTKKCKKNIDERLTVVALLTMSAVAGHVAKATTRVASLLATAVSSVTEAASIVATLGTIACDMADLTAFVAFLAAAGSTIVVIARTSLRTLARNVSSNTAAIA
;
A
#
# COMPACT_ATOMS: atom_id res chain seq x y z
N MET A 1 -41.78 -21.31 19.67
CA MET A 1 -40.62 -22.21 19.87
C MET A 1 -39.36 -21.40 19.64
N ALA A 2 -38.83 -20.85 20.72
CA ALA A 2 -37.51 -20.25 20.79
C ALA A 2 -36.52 -21.38 21.12
N ASN A 3 -35.58 -21.65 20.23
CA ASN A 3 -34.26 -22.25 20.48
C ASN A 3 -33.67 -22.72 19.15
N GLN A 4 -32.85 -21.89 18.50
CA GLN A 4 -31.75 -22.34 17.63
C GLN A 4 -30.74 -21.23 17.26
N PHE A 5 -30.46 -20.29 18.18
CA PHE A 5 -29.25 -19.48 18.12
C PHE A 5 -28.28 -19.94 19.22
N SER A 6 -27.64 -21.08 18.96
CA SER A 6 -26.48 -21.55 19.72
C SER A 6 -25.40 -21.96 18.72
N THR A 7 -24.55 -21.00 18.34
CA THR A 7 -23.19 -21.27 17.81
C THR A 7 -22.25 -20.12 18.19
N SER A 8 -21.73 -20.23 19.41
CA SER A 8 -20.50 -19.63 19.99
C SER A 8 -20.33 -18.10 20.05
N THR A 9 -20.51 -17.58 21.27
CA THR A 9 -19.87 -16.41 21.89
C THR A 9 -18.34 -16.58 22.03
N ALA A 10 -17.62 -16.92 20.96
CA ALA A 10 -16.22 -17.36 21.02
C ALA A 10 -15.18 -16.23 20.93
N GLY A 11 -15.19 -15.29 21.87
CA GLY A 11 -14.11 -14.32 22.08
C GLY A 11 -13.73 -14.25 23.57
N VAL A 12 -12.59 -13.64 23.90
CA VAL A 12 -12.14 -13.44 25.29
C VAL A 12 -12.27 -11.98 25.72
N SER A 13 -12.26 -11.69 27.01
CA SER A 13 -12.15 -10.30 27.48
C SER A 13 -10.81 -9.67 27.11
N LEU A 14 -10.70 -8.34 27.16
CA LEU A 14 -9.43 -7.65 26.95
C LEU A 14 -8.40 -8.06 28.00
N ALA A 15 -8.81 -8.29 29.25
CA ALA A 15 -7.94 -8.78 30.31
C ALA A 15 -7.37 -10.18 29.98
N GLU A 16 -8.22 -11.11 29.55
CA GLU A 16 -7.84 -12.50 29.22
C GLU A 16 -7.16 -12.66 27.86
N LEU A 17 -7.18 -11.63 27.01
CA LEU A 17 -6.51 -11.66 25.72
C LEU A 17 -5.01 -11.95 25.92
N PRO A 18 -4.43 -13.00 25.32
CA PRO A 18 -3.01 -13.31 25.44
C PRO A 18 -2.20 -12.16 24.85
N LYS A 19 -1.44 -11.45 25.70
CA LYS A 19 -0.60 -10.31 25.32
C LYS A 19 0.87 -10.66 25.40
N SER A 20 1.66 -10.04 24.54
CA SER A 20 3.12 -10.16 24.51
C SER A 20 3.77 -8.84 24.10
N ASN A 21 5.10 -8.80 24.18
CA ASN A 21 5.95 -7.71 23.75
C ASN A 21 7.25 -8.26 23.14
N VAL A 22 7.09 -9.26 22.27
CA VAL A 22 8.18 -9.95 21.56
C VAL A 22 9.04 -8.93 20.82
N PHE A 23 8.44 -7.95 20.13
CA PHE A 23 9.17 -6.86 19.49
C PHE A 23 10.18 -6.17 20.44
N THR A 24 9.74 -5.71 21.61
CA THR A 24 10.61 -5.00 22.57
C THR A 24 11.51 -5.92 23.39
N THR A 25 11.21 -7.22 23.42
CA THR A 25 12.08 -8.21 24.09
C THR A 25 13.23 -8.65 23.17
N ARG A 26 13.01 -8.68 21.85
CA ARG A 26 13.95 -9.22 20.87
C ARG A 26 14.83 -8.15 20.24
N LEU A 27 14.36 -6.91 20.12
CA LEU A 27 15.06 -5.82 19.42
C LEU A 27 15.66 -4.81 20.41
N PRO A 28 16.71 -4.06 20.02
CA PRO A 28 17.36 -3.13 20.94
C PRO A 28 16.51 -1.87 21.19
N PRO A 29 16.33 -1.47 22.47
CA PRO A 29 15.73 -0.20 22.84
C PRO A 29 16.67 0.97 22.57
N ASP A 30 16.10 2.16 22.59
CA ASP A 30 16.81 3.43 22.69
C ASP A 30 17.74 3.45 23.91
N PRO A 31 19.06 3.67 23.75
CA PRO A 31 20.00 3.73 24.86
C PRO A 31 19.68 4.81 25.92
N ALA A 32 18.93 5.84 25.56
CA ALA A 32 18.49 6.85 26.53
C ALA A 32 17.37 6.33 27.45
N PHE A 33 16.64 5.29 27.04
CA PHE A 33 15.51 4.71 27.76
C PHE A 33 15.52 3.18 27.59
N GLU A 34 16.54 2.52 28.14
CA GLU A 34 16.74 1.07 27.99
C GLU A 34 15.66 0.24 28.70
N THR A 35 14.99 0.80 29.72
CA THR A 35 13.94 0.09 30.49
C THR A 35 12.62 0.87 30.54
N PRO A 36 11.47 0.18 30.71
CA PRO A 36 10.19 0.82 30.99
C PRO A 36 10.23 1.87 32.10
N GLU A 37 10.90 1.57 33.21
CA GLU A 37 10.98 2.42 34.40
C GLU A 37 11.69 3.74 34.08
N SER A 38 12.77 3.67 33.28
CA SER A 38 13.54 4.84 32.88
C SER A 38 12.71 5.82 32.05
N SER A 39 11.88 5.30 31.13
CA SER A 39 10.95 6.11 30.34
C SER A 39 9.78 6.62 31.19
N HIS A 40 9.21 5.78 32.05
CA HIS A 40 8.06 6.13 32.88
C HIS A 40 8.37 7.28 33.85
N LYS A 41 9.55 7.27 34.47
CA LYS A 41 10.01 8.33 35.38
C LYS A 41 10.43 9.61 34.66
N ALA A 42 10.73 9.53 33.37
CA ALA A 42 11.18 10.68 32.61
C ALA A 42 10.07 11.75 32.49
N PRO A 43 10.43 13.06 32.58
CA PRO A 43 9.50 14.13 32.26
C PRO A 43 9.08 14.05 30.79
N ARG A 44 7.88 14.55 30.46
CA ARG A 44 7.31 14.36 29.11
C ARG A 44 8.18 14.97 28.02
N GLU A 45 8.84 16.07 28.34
CA GLU A 45 9.73 16.83 27.46
C GLU A 45 10.93 15.97 27.02
N ALA A 46 11.42 15.08 27.88
CA ALA A 46 12.53 14.17 27.57
C ALA A 46 12.12 13.04 26.60
N LEU A 47 10.82 12.79 26.44
CA LEU A 47 10.24 11.87 25.45
C LEU A 47 9.92 12.56 24.12
N GLY A 48 10.35 13.82 23.97
CA GLY A 48 10.17 14.63 22.78
C GLY A 48 11.20 14.39 21.67
N PRO A 49 11.05 15.09 20.54
CA PRO A 49 11.80 14.87 19.30
C PRO A 49 13.33 14.86 19.44
N ARG A 50 14.00 13.82 18.94
CA ARG A 50 15.46 13.72 18.87
C ARG A 50 15.94 12.61 17.94
N LEU A 51 17.23 12.61 17.61
CA LEU A 51 17.87 11.49 16.91
C LEU A 51 18.12 10.32 17.85
N VAL A 52 17.86 9.11 17.37
CA VAL A 52 18.00 7.84 18.09
C VAL A 52 18.91 6.92 17.28
N LYS A 53 19.95 6.37 17.90
CA LYS A 53 20.96 5.52 17.27
C LYS A 53 21.05 4.16 17.98
N GLY A 54 21.42 3.12 17.23
CA GLY A 54 21.60 1.77 17.77
C GLY A 54 20.32 1.09 18.28
N ALA A 55 19.15 1.57 17.88
CA ALA A 55 17.86 1.12 18.41
C ALA A 55 16.79 1.01 17.33
N LEU A 56 15.78 0.18 17.59
CA LEU A 56 14.60 0.01 16.73
C LEU A 56 13.32 0.55 17.35
N TYR A 57 13.36 0.98 18.61
CA TYR A 57 12.25 1.66 19.27
C TYR A 57 12.69 2.47 20.48
N THR A 58 11.78 3.30 20.99
CA THR A 58 11.89 3.94 22.30
C THR A 58 10.66 3.56 23.12
N PHE A 59 10.82 3.18 24.38
CA PHE A 59 9.70 3.08 25.32
C PHE A 59 9.07 4.46 25.53
N VAL A 60 7.76 4.58 25.33
CA VAL A 60 7.05 5.86 25.45
C VAL A 60 5.58 5.64 25.80
N ARG A 61 5.13 6.25 26.91
CA ARG A 61 3.72 6.21 27.31
C ARG A 61 2.84 7.16 26.47
N PRO A 62 1.57 6.82 26.19
CA PRO A 62 0.60 7.77 25.65
C PRO A 62 0.47 9.06 26.47
N GLU A 63 0.02 10.14 25.85
CA GLU A 63 -0.46 11.33 26.57
C GLU A 63 -1.88 11.07 27.08
N PRO A 64 -2.16 11.31 28.37
CA PRO A 64 -3.51 11.18 28.90
C PRO A 64 -4.52 12.01 28.11
N ALA A 65 -5.58 11.35 27.66
CA ALA A 65 -6.72 11.95 27.00
C ALA A 65 -7.69 12.53 28.04
N GLN A 66 -8.04 13.81 27.88
CA GLN A 66 -9.03 14.49 28.72
C GLN A 66 -10.43 14.38 28.11
N GLU A 67 -11.37 13.85 28.89
CA GLU A 67 -12.77 13.64 28.47
C GLU A 67 -12.90 12.94 27.09
N PRO A 68 -12.21 11.80 26.85
CA PRO A 68 -12.31 11.11 25.57
C PRO A 68 -13.71 10.56 25.33
N GLU A 69 -14.17 10.62 24.08
CA GLU A 69 -15.46 10.03 23.67
C GLU A 69 -15.21 8.93 22.63
N LEU A 70 -15.52 7.69 22.97
CA LEU A 70 -15.44 6.57 22.04
C LEU A 70 -16.57 6.68 21.00
N LEU A 71 -16.21 6.90 19.73
CA LEU A 71 -17.19 7.16 18.67
C LEU A 71 -17.66 5.88 17.97
N SER A 72 -16.75 4.93 17.72
CA SER A 72 -17.06 3.68 17.03
C SER A 72 -16.01 2.61 17.29
N VAL A 73 -16.44 1.34 17.25
CA VAL A 73 -15.61 0.14 17.32
C VAL A 73 -16.03 -0.81 16.20
N SER A 74 -15.06 -1.41 15.49
CA SER A 74 -15.34 -2.32 14.38
C SER A 74 -15.60 -3.73 14.92
N PRO A 75 -16.81 -4.30 14.73
CA PRO A 75 -17.10 -5.66 15.18
C PRO A 75 -16.22 -6.70 14.47
N LYS A 76 -15.84 -6.43 13.22
CA LYS A 76 -14.92 -7.29 12.45
C LYS A 76 -13.53 -7.27 13.07
N ALA A 77 -13.03 -6.09 13.45
CA ALA A 77 -11.75 -5.94 14.13
C ALA A 77 -11.74 -6.65 15.51
N MET A 78 -12.82 -6.52 16.29
CA MET A 78 -12.97 -7.24 17.56
C MET A 78 -12.82 -8.75 17.36
N LYS A 79 -13.52 -9.31 16.36
CA LYS A 79 -13.42 -10.72 16.00
C LYS A 79 -12.01 -11.11 15.54
N ASP A 80 -11.35 -10.29 14.74
CA ASP A 80 -10.00 -10.56 14.25
C ASP A 80 -8.97 -10.57 15.38
N LEU A 81 -9.11 -9.72 16.39
CA LEU A 81 -8.29 -9.77 17.62
C LEU A 81 -8.68 -10.92 18.57
N GLY A 82 -9.86 -11.51 18.40
CA GLY A 82 -10.37 -12.57 19.29
C GLY A 82 -11.08 -12.03 20.53
N LEU A 83 -11.49 -10.75 20.53
CA LEU A 83 -12.23 -10.13 21.61
C LEU A 83 -13.71 -10.50 21.56
N LYS A 84 -14.32 -10.69 22.73
CA LYS A 84 -15.78 -10.91 22.85
C LYS A 84 -16.55 -9.62 22.58
N MET A 85 -17.72 -9.75 21.94
CA MET A 85 -18.66 -8.64 21.80
C MET A 85 -19.17 -8.20 23.18
N GLY A 86 -19.41 -6.89 23.35
CA GLY A 86 -19.76 -6.27 24.61
C GLY A 86 -18.56 -5.80 25.44
N GLU A 87 -17.34 -6.27 25.13
CA GLU A 87 -16.11 -5.79 25.77
C GLU A 87 -15.87 -4.30 25.48
N GLU A 88 -16.29 -3.82 24.31
CA GLU A 88 -16.21 -2.42 23.89
C GLU A 88 -16.97 -1.44 24.80
N LEU A 89 -17.91 -1.96 25.60
CA LEU A 89 -18.70 -1.17 26.56
C LEU A 89 -18.00 -1.04 27.92
N THR A 90 -16.93 -1.80 28.17
CA THR A 90 -16.24 -1.79 29.46
C THR A 90 -15.41 -0.51 29.64
N PRO A 91 -15.29 0.02 30.88
CA PRO A 91 -14.43 1.16 31.16
C PRO A 91 -12.97 0.91 30.78
N GLN A 92 -12.46 -0.31 31.02
CA GLN A 92 -11.10 -0.69 30.69
C GLN A 92 -10.84 -0.62 29.18
N PHE A 93 -11.72 -1.18 28.35
CA PHE A 93 -11.56 -1.08 26.90
C PHE A 93 -11.50 0.38 26.43
N GLN A 94 -12.42 1.22 26.92
CA GLN A 94 -12.46 2.65 26.57
C GLN A 94 -11.19 3.39 27.02
N ALA A 95 -10.65 3.06 28.20
CA ALA A 95 -9.41 3.63 28.72
C ALA A 95 -8.20 3.21 27.87
N VAL A 96 -8.11 1.94 27.47
CA VAL A 96 -7.02 1.43 26.63
C VAL A 96 -7.04 2.06 25.23
N VAL A 97 -8.19 2.09 24.54
CA VAL A 97 -8.27 2.65 23.18
C VAL A 97 -8.19 4.19 23.13
N SER A 98 -8.28 4.85 24.27
CA SER A 98 -8.03 6.29 24.42
C SER A 98 -6.61 6.62 24.92
N GLY A 99 -5.80 5.61 25.27
CA GLY A 99 -4.45 5.79 25.80
C GLY A 99 -4.39 6.20 27.26
N ASN A 100 -5.49 6.07 28.00
CA ASN A 100 -5.56 6.38 29.44
C ASN A 100 -5.17 5.21 30.35
N GLU A 101 -5.14 3.99 29.81
CA GLU A 101 -4.71 2.79 30.53
C GLU A 101 -3.67 2.02 29.71
N ILE A 102 -2.68 1.47 30.39
CA ILE A 102 -1.60 0.64 29.84
C ILE A 102 -1.45 -0.62 30.70
N PHE A 103 -0.86 -1.69 30.15
CA PHE A 103 -0.68 -2.97 30.84
C PHE A 103 0.68 -3.08 31.53
N TRP A 104 1.11 -1.98 32.18
CA TRP A 104 2.34 -1.94 32.97
C TRP A 104 2.17 -1.04 34.18
N ASP A 105 2.75 -1.44 35.30
CA ASP A 105 2.87 -0.61 36.50
C ASP A 105 4.25 -0.76 37.16
N PRO A 106 4.65 0.18 38.05
CA PRO A 106 5.98 0.17 38.67
C PRO A 106 6.22 -0.96 39.69
N GLU A 107 5.18 -1.63 40.19
CA GLU A 107 5.28 -2.63 41.26
C GLU A 107 5.33 -4.05 40.69
N ASP A 108 4.40 -4.38 39.79
CA ASP A 108 4.22 -5.70 39.19
C ASP A 108 4.84 -5.81 37.78
N GLY A 109 5.27 -4.69 37.20
CA GLY A 109 5.84 -4.64 35.85
C GLY A 109 4.77 -4.82 34.78
N GLY A 110 5.07 -5.55 33.71
CA GLY A 110 4.14 -5.84 32.61
C GLY A 110 4.65 -5.37 31.24
N ILE A 111 3.72 -5.04 30.34
CA ILE A 111 4.02 -4.62 28.96
C ILE A 111 3.96 -3.11 28.85
N TYR A 112 5.11 -2.50 28.63
CA TYR A 112 5.23 -1.06 28.46
C TYR A 112 5.08 -0.64 27.00
N PRO A 113 4.35 0.45 26.69
CA PRO A 113 4.19 0.95 25.33
C PRO A 113 5.49 1.45 24.68
N TRP A 114 5.58 1.37 23.35
CA TRP A 114 6.75 1.78 22.57
C TRP A 114 6.40 2.51 21.29
N ALA A 115 7.37 3.21 20.72
CA ALA A 115 7.28 3.81 19.39
C ALA A 115 8.44 3.29 18.54
N GLN A 116 8.20 2.90 17.29
CA GLN A 116 9.23 2.31 16.43
C GLN A 116 10.13 3.38 15.79
N CYS A 117 11.42 3.07 15.65
CA CYS A 117 12.40 3.90 14.96
C CYS A 117 12.62 3.35 13.54
N TYR A 118 12.42 4.20 12.53
CA TYR A 118 12.67 3.86 11.13
C TYR A 118 13.06 5.12 10.35
N GLY A 119 13.53 4.95 9.12
CA GLY A 119 13.82 6.02 8.17
C GLY A 119 12.99 5.82 6.90
N GLY A 120 13.32 6.51 5.83
CA GLY A 120 12.66 6.26 4.55
C GLY A 120 13.07 7.20 3.43
N TRP A 121 12.83 6.74 2.21
CA TRP A 121 12.97 7.51 0.98
C TRP A 121 11.64 8.16 0.63
N GLN A 122 11.61 9.49 0.54
CA GLN A 122 10.38 10.27 0.39
C GLN A 122 10.31 11.03 -0.95
N LEU A 123 9.10 11.51 -1.28
CA LEU A 123 8.79 12.26 -2.51
C LEU A 123 9.53 13.61 -2.62
N HIS A 124 9.60 14.12 -3.87
CA HIS A 124 10.40 15.23 -4.44
C HIS A 124 11.80 14.89 -5.00
N SER A 125 12.11 13.60 -5.19
CA SER A 125 13.19 13.04 -6.04
C SER A 125 13.50 11.57 -5.71
N GLY A 126 12.82 10.97 -4.71
CA GLY A 126 13.32 9.74 -4.09
C GLY A 126 14.52 10.06 -3.21
N SER A 127 14.42 11.13 -2.42
CA SER A 127 15.48 11.59 -1.54
C SER A 127 15.40 10.88 -0.19
N TRP A 128 16.56 10.67 0.41
CA TRP A 128 16.66 10.11 1.74
C TRP A 128 16.17 11.13 2.78
N ALA A 129 15.15 10.78 3.56
CA ALA A 129 14.56 11.68 4.56
C ALA A 129 15.26 11.60 5.94
N GLY A 130 16.26 10.74 6.08
CA GLY A 130 16.92 10.48 7.36
C GLY A 130 16.02 9.73 8.33
N GLN A 131 16.19 10.01 9.62
CA GLN A 131 15.39 9.38 10.67
C GLN A 131 13.96 9.92 10.68
N LEU A 132 13.01 9.00 10.64
CA LEU A 132 11.59 9.18 10.85
C LEU A 132 11.21 8.46 12.16
N GLY A 133 10.30 7.49 12.09
CA GLY A 133 9.78 6.74 13.23
C GLY A 133 8.31 7.05 13.49
N ASP A 134 7.75 6.38 14.49
CA ASP A 134 6.36 6.54 14.92
C ASP A 134 6.18 7.90 15.62
N GLY A 135 6.12 8.98 14.84
CA GLY A 135 6.09 10.35 15.34
C GLY A 135 4.75 10.79 15.94
N ARG A 136 3.71 9.98 15.80
CA ARG A 136 2.37 10.20 16.38
C ARG A 136 1.65 8.88 16.62
N ALA A 137 2.41 7.80 16.77
CA ALA A 137 1.88 6.48 16.99
C ALA A 137 2.62 5.81 18.15
N ILE A 138 1.89 5.06 18.97
CA ILE A 138 2.45 4.38 20.14
C ILE A 138 1.83 2.99 20.19
N SER A 139 2.66 1.97 20.07
CA SER A 139 2.29 0.56 20.22
C SER A 139 2.08 0.24 21.68
N LEU A 140 0.99 -0.44 22.01
CA LEU A 140 0.62 -0.76 23.40
C LEU A 140 1.12 -2.15 23.79
N PHE A 141 0.81 -3.15 22.96
CA PHE A 141 1.15 -4.55 23.17
C PHE A 141 0.93 -5.33 21.87
N GLU A 142 1.50 -6.51 21.79
CA GLU A 142 1.11 -7.54 20.83
C GLU A 142 0.07 -8.46 21.48
N CYS A 143 -0.77 -9.09 20.67
CA CYS A 143 -1.71 -10.10 21.14
C CYS A 143 -1.87 -11.23 20.13
N ILE A 144 -2.32 -12.39 20.62
CA ILE A 144 -2.62 -13.55 19.79
C ILE A 144 -4.12 -13.83 19.89
N ASN A 145 -4.79 -13.89 18.75
CA ASN A 145 -6.16 -14.37 18.68
C ASN A 145 -6.20 -15.85 19.13
N PRO A 146 -6.88 -16.20 20.24
CA PRO A 146 -6.82 -17.55 20.81
C PRO A 146 -7.32 -18.65 19.87
N GLN A 147 -8.24 -18.31 18.96
CA GLN A 147 -8.87 -19.23 18.03
C GLN A 147 -8.06 -19.38 16.73
N THR A 148 -7.67 -18.27 16.11
CA THR A 148 -6.97 -18.29 14.82
C THR A 148 -5.46 -18.41 14.94
N LYS A 149 -4.92 -18.21 16.15
CA LYS A 149 -3.48 -18.16 16.45
C LYS A 149 -2.72 -17.06 15.71
N ARG A 150 -3.42 -16.13 15.05
CA ARG A 150 -2.81 -14.98 14.40
C ARG A 150 -2.37 -13.97 15.46
N ARG A 151 -1.14 -13.47 15.31
CA ARG A 151 -0.56 -12.42 16.15
C ARG A 151 -0.80 -11.05 15.52
N PHE A 152 -1.09 -10.05 16.35
CA PHE A 152 -1.23 -8.65 15.95
C PHE A 152 -0.52 -7.74 16.95
N GLU A 153 -0.05 -6.59 16.50
CA GLU A 153 0.45 -5.49 17.32
C GLU A 153 -0.59 -4.36 17.33
N LEU A 154 -1.09 -3.98 18.51
CA LEU A 154 -2.06 -2.90 18.68
C LEU A 154 -1.34 -1.57 18.92
N GLN A 155 -1.71 -0.55 18.15
CA GLN A 155 -1.09 0.76 18.13
C GLN A 155 -2.14 1.87 18.19
N LEU A 156 -1.86 2.93 18.95
CA LEU A 156 -2.67 4.15 19.00
C LEU A 156 -2.05 5.24 18.14
N LYS A 157 -2.75 5.69 17.10
CA LYS A 157 -2.36 6.84 16.28
C LYS A 157 -3.04 8.11 16.78
N GLY A 158 -2.26 9.15 17.07
CA GLY A 158 -2.72 10.41 17.67
C GLY A 158 -2.55 10.49 19.19
N ALA A 159 -1.89 9.50 19.80
CA ALA A 159 -1.75 9.36 21.24
C ALA A 159 -0.69 10.28 21.88
N GLY A 160 -0.11 11.23 21.14
CA GLY A 160 0.84 12.21 21.67
C GLY A 160 2.24 12.13 21.06
N LYS A 161 3.13 12.98 21.58
CA LYS A 161 4.51 13.09 21.09
C LYS A 161 5.35 11.91 21.48
N THR A 162 6.31 11.63 20.61
CA THR A 162 7.38 10.63 20.75
C THR A 162 8.71 11.25 20.31
N PRO A 163 9.85 10.56 20.49
CA PRO A 163 11.13 11.00 19.94
C PRO A 163 11.16 11.20 18.43
N TYR A 164 10.18 10.66 17.73
CA TYR A 164 10.09 10.66 16.28
C TYR A 164 9.13 11.72 15.75
N SER A 165 8.50 12.52 16.62
CA SER A 165 7.53 13.54 16.18
C SER A 165 8.15 14.66 15.33
N ARG A 166 9.49 14.77 15.29
CA ARG A 166 10.22 15.84 14.57
C ARG A 166 9.68 17.22 14.96
N PHE A 167 8.98 17.90 14.05
CA PHE A 167 8.39 19.23 14.29
C PHE A 167 6.88 19.16 14.56
N ALA A 168 6.28 17.97 14.53
CA ALA A 168 4.85 17.76 14.67
C ALA A 168 4.41 17.68 16.14
N ASP A 169 3.09 17.78 16.33
CA ASP A 169 2.43 17.79 17.64
C ASP A 169 2.15 16.40 18.23
N GLY A 170 2.41 15.32 17.47
CA GLY A 170 2.09 13.95 17.91
C GLY A 170 0.60 13.61 17.88
N LYS A 171 -0.25 14.49 17.32
CA LYS A 171 -1.71 14.32 17.30
C LYS A 171 -2.24 14.00 15.90
N ALA A 172 -3.44 13.41 15.87
CA ALA A 172 -4.22 13.19 14.65
C ALA A 172 -5.52 14.01 14.72
N VAL A 173 -5.97 14.52 13.57
CA VAL A 173 -7.26 15.23 13.48
C VAL A 173 -8.38 14.24 13.20
N LEU A 174 -9.57 14.53 13.72
CA LEU A 174 -10.74 13.65 13.58
C LEU A 174 -11.05 13.27 12.12
N ARG A 175 -10.99 14.23 11.19
CA ARG A 175 -11.26 13.99 9.76
C ARG A 175 -10.33 12.91 9.17
N SER A 176 -9.02 13.01 9.41
CA SER A 176 -8.07 12.00 8.92
C SER A 176 -8.27 10.65 9.61
N SER A 177 -8.56 10.67 10.91
CA SER A 177 -8.78 9.48 11.71
C SER A 177 -9.99 8.68 11.23
N ILE A 178 -11.09 9.36 10.87
CA ILE A 178 -12.26 8.64 10.33
C ILE A 178 -11.95 8.03 8.95
N ARG A 179 -11.24 8.75 8.08
CA ARG A 179 -10.85 8.22 6.75
C ARG A 179 -10.01 6.95 6.89
N GLU A 180 -9.03 6.95 7.79
CA GLU A 180 -8.20 5.77 8.10
C GLU A 180 -9.02 4.62 8.71
N TYR A 181 -9.90 4.92 9.66
CA TYR A 181 -10.78 3.92 10.29
C TYR A 181 -11.69 3.22 9.26
N VAL A 182 -12.34 3.98 8.37
CA VAL A 182 -13.24 3.41 7.36
C VAL A 182 -12.48 2.60 6.33
N VAL A 183 -11.42 3.14 5.73
CA VAL A 183 -10.72 2.45 4.64
C VAL A 183 -10.05 1.17 5.14
N SER A 184 -9.49 1.16 6.35
CA SER A 184 -8.84 -0.02 6.93
C SER A 184 -9.79 -1.22 7.01
N GLU A 185 -11.09 -0.97 7.20
CA GLU A 185 -12.09 -2.03 7.34
C GLU A 185 -12.87 -2.32 6.04
N ALA A 186 -12.91 -1.36 5.11
CA ALA A 186 -13.69 -1.43 3.88
C ALA A 186 -12.88 -1.83 2.62
N LEU A 187 -11.54 -1.77 2.66
CA LEU A 187 -10.69 -1.89 1.47
C LEU A 187 -10.76 -3.26 0.77
N GLY A 188 -11.06 -4.34 1.48
CA GLY A 188 -11.20 -5.68 0.89
C GLY A 188 -9.89 -6.30 0.35
N VAL A 189 -8.74 -5.64 0.55
CA VAL A 189 -7.39 -6.14 0.22
C VAL A 189 -6.54 -6.23 1.50
N PRO A 190 -5.35 -6.89 1.48
CA PRO A 190 -4.46 -6.92 2.64
C PRO A 190 -4.15 -5.50 3.15
N SER A 191 -4.46 -5.24 4.42
CA SER A 191 -4.47 -3.90 5.00
C SER A 191 -4.25 -3.96 6.50
N THR A 192 -3.65 -2.92 7.06
CA THR A 192 -3.76 -2.63 8.50
C THR A 192 -5.23 -2.45 8.85
N ARG A 193 -5.59 -2.78 10.09
CA ARG A 193 -6.97 -2.83 10.56
C ARG A 193 -7.21 -1.75 11.61
N ALA A 194 -8.46 -1.33 11.75
CA ALA A 194 -8.84 -0.29 12.70
C ALA A 194 -9.87 -0.82 13.69
N LEU A 195 -9.48 -0.88 14.97
CA LEU A 195 -10.30 -1.38 16.07
C LEU A 195 -11.31 -0.33 16.50
N ALA A 196 -10.85 0.88 16.81
CA ALA A 196 -11.68 1.91 17.42
C ALA A 196 -11.25 3.32 16.99
N ILE A 197 -12.19 4.26 17.08
CA ILE A 197 -11.94 5.69 16.91
C ILE A 197 -12.53 6.48 18.08
N THR A 198 -11.68 7.30 18.68
CA THR A 198 -11.97 8.08 19.89
C THR A 198 -11.78 9.57 19.61
N LEU A 199 -12.81 10.37 19.90
CA LEU A 199 -12.74 11.84 19.86
C LEU A 199 -12.00 12.36 21.09
N LEU A 200 -11.21 13.42 20.89
CA LEU A 200 -10.57 14.18 21.96
C LEU A 200 -11.10 15.62 21.97
N PRO A 201 -12.24 15.92 22.63
CA PRO A 201 -12.89 17.23 22.56
C PRO A 201 -12.01 18.38 23.05
N LYS A 202 -11.13 18.13 24.03
CA LYS A 202 -10.21 19.13 24.59
C LYS A 202 -8.89 19.27 23.81
N SER A 203 -8.62 18.37 22.85
CA SER A 203 -7.42 18.43 22.03
C SER A 203 -7.68 19.26 20.78
N LYS A 204 -7.17 20.50 20.75
CA LYS A 204 -7.22 21.36 19.56
C LYS A 204 -5.95 21.16 18.73
N VAL A 205 -6.12 20.72 17.49
CA VAL A 205 -5.01 20.37 16.59
C VAL A 205 -5.01 21.33 15.42
N LEU A 206 -3.88 21.99 15.17
CA LEU A 206 -3.73 22.94 14.07
C LEU A 206 -3.20 22.21 12.82
N ARG A 207 -3.96 22.26 11.72
CA ARG A 207 -3.51 21.92 10.36
C ARG A 207 -3.72 23.16 9.48
N GLU A 208 -4.49 23.06 8.41
CA GLU A 208 -4.95 24.23 7.64
C GLU A 208 -5.93 25.09 8.46
N ARG A 209 -6.67 24.44 9.38
CA ARG A 209 -7.56 25.06 10.37
C ARG A 209 -7.42 24.33 11.72
N ILE A 210 -7.99 24.89 12.76
CA ILE A 210 -8.10 24.20 14.05
C ILE A 210 -9.19 23.14 13.92
N GLU A 211 -8.83 21.88 14.20
CA GLU A 211 -9.73 20.74 14.16
C GLU A 211 -9.68 19.98 15.50
N PRO A 212 -10.74 19.25 15.88
CA PRO A 212 -10.69 18.37 17.04
C PRO A 212 -9.71 17.23 16.81
N GLY A 213 -8.96 16.90 17.86
CA GLY A 213 -8.07 15.75 17.89
C GLY A 213 -8.85 14.43 17.98
N ALA A 214 -8.22 13.35 17.55
CA ALA A 214 -8.75 12.00 17.68
C ALA A 214 -7.63 10.98 17.83
N ILE A 215 -7.98 9.82 18.38
CA ILE A 215 -7.12 8.63 18.42
C ILE A 215 -7.77 7.53 17.58
N VAL A 216 -6.97 6.87 16.75
CA VAL A 216 -7.35 5.62 16.08
C VAL A 216 -6.58 4.49 16.74
N ALA A 217 -7.28 3.54 17.34
CA ALA A 217 -6.70 2.26 17.73
C ALA A 217 -6.66 1.36 16.50
N ARG A 218 -5.45 1.04 16.04
CA ARG A 218 -5.18 0.28 14.82
C ARG A 218 -4.30 -0.92 15.12
N PHE A 219 -4.41 -1.98 14.36
CA PHE A 219 -3.59 -3.17 14.55
C PHE A 219 -3.19 -3.82 13.23
N ALA A 220 -2.08 -4.54 13.25
CA ALA A 220 -1.52 -5.23 12.11
C ALA A 220 -0.67 -6.42 12.58
N GLU A 221 -0.45 -7.42 11.73
CA GLU A 221 0.47 -8.53 12.04
C GLU A 221 1.91 -8.06 12.25
N SER A 222 2.28 -6.96 11.58
CA SER A 222 3.54 -6.27 11.78
C SER A 222 3.44 -4.82 11.32
N TRP A 223 4.03 -3.91 12.08
CA TRP A 223 4.23 -2.51 11.68
C TRP A 223 5.61 -2.24 11.05
N LEU A 224 6.42 -3.29 10.86
CA LEU A 224 7.70 -3.19 10.18
C LEU A 224 7.51 -2.75 8.72
N ARG A 225 8.39 -1.84 8.29
CA ARG A 225 8.38 -1.22 6.97
C ARG A 225 9.72 -1.45 6.29
N ILE A 226 9.79 -1.21 4.98
CA ILE A 226 11.09 -1.15 4.28
C ILE A 226 11.97 -0.07 4.92
N GLY A 227 11.38 1.06 5.31
CA GLY A 227 12.05 2.12 6.07
C GLY A 227 12.72 1.69 7.37
N THR A 228 12.28 0.58 8.00
CA THR A 228 12.92 0.03 9.20
C THR A 228 14.27 -0.60 8.88
N PHE A 229 14.46 -1.10 7.65
CA PHE A 229 15.74 -1.60 7.14
C PHE A 229 16.59 -0.48 6.53
N ASP A 230 15.96 0.50 5.88
CA ASP A 230 16.68 1.63 5.26
C ASP A 230 17.53 2.41 6.29
N LEU A 231 17.01 2.61 7.51
CA LEU A 231 17.70 3.39 8.53
C LEU A 231 19.03 2.77 9.01
N PRO A 232 19.08 1.51 9.49
CA PRO A 232 20.35 0.90 9.86
C PRO A 232 21.27 0.73 8.65
N HIS A 233 20.73 0.44 7.45
CA HIS A 233 21.53 0.41 6.22
C HIS A 233 22.22 1.75 5.94
N SER A 234 21.48 2.86 6.00
CA SER A 234 22.04 4.21 5.80
C SER A 234 23.11 4.59 6.82
N ARG A 235 23.19 3.88 7.96
CA ARG A 235 24.16 4.07 9.03
C ARG A 235 25.31 3.06 9.01
N GLY A 236 25.31 2.09 8.09
CA GLY A 236 26.28 0.99 8.07
C GLY A 236 26.15 0.01 9.23
N ASP A 237 24.98 -0.07 9.86
CA ASP A 237 24.74 -0.89 11.05
C ASP A 237 24.40 -2.34 10.66
N ARG A 238 25.45 -3.10 10.35
CA ARG A 238 25.37 -4.48 9.83
C ARG A 238 24.69 -5.43 10.83
N ASP A 239 25.06 -5.32 12.10
CA ASP A 239 24.55 -6.15 13.18
C ASP A 239 23.05 -5.94 13.37
N LEU A 240 22.61 -4.67 13.34
CA LEU A 240 21.19 -4.36 13.48
C LEU A 240 20.37 -4.84 12.27
N ILE A 241 20.92 -4.77 11.05
CA ILE A 241 20.26 -5.33 9.85
C ILE A 241 20.10 -6.84 9.99
N ARG A 242 21.17 -7.58 10.36
CA ARG A 242 21.09 -9.03 10.58
C ARG A 242 20.09 -9.39 11.65
N LYS A 243 20.10 -8.67 12.78
CA LYS A 243 19.19 -8.90 13.91
C LYS A 243 17.74 -8.66 13.51
N LEU A 244 17.47 -7.55 12.81
CA LEU A 244 16.14 -7.22 12.31
C LEU A 244 15.64 -8.24 11.26
N ALA A 245 16.50 -8.64 10.31
CA ALA A 245 16.17 -9.66 9.32
C ALA A 245 15.85 -11.01 9.97
N THR A 246 16.63 -11.40 10.98
CA THR A 246 16.42 -12.64 11.75
C THR A 246 15.09 -12.59 12.51
N PHE A 247 14.81 -11.50 13.22
CA PHE A 247 13.52 -11.28 13.88
C PHE A 247 12.35 -11.33 12.89
N THR A 248 12.52 -10.75 11.70
CA THR A 248 11.45 -10.75 10.68
C THR A 248 11.15 -12.17 10.19
N ALA A 249 12.17 -13.01 9.99
CA ALA A 249 11.94 -14.41 9.61
C ALA A 249 11.35 -15.24 10.76
N GLU A 250 11.99 -15.24 11.92
CA GLU A 250 11.62 -16.10 13.05
C GLU A 250 10.31 -15.68 13.70
N ASP A 251 10.21 -14.41 14.07
CA ASP A 251 9.12 -13.91 14.89
C ASP A 251 7.96 -13.40 14.03
N VAL A 252 8.20 -12.74 12.88
CA VAL A 252 7.13 -12.15 12.05
C VAL A 252 6.55 -13.12 11.02
N PHE A 253 7.40 -13.92 10.37
CA PHE A 253 6.97 -14.92 9.39
C PHE A 253 6.89 -16.35 9.95
N GLY A 254 7.17 -16.54 11.24
CA GLY A 254 6.93 -17.80 11.94
C GLY A 254 7.98 -18.88 11.71
N GLY A 255 9.20 -18.50 11.34
CA GLY A 255 10.33 -19.42 11.15
C GLY A 255 10.92 -19.36 9.75
N TRP A 256 12.14 -19.89 9.60
CA TRP A 256 12.81 -19.93 8.31
C TRP A 256 12.18 -20.96 7.37
N GLU A 257 11.65 -22.05 7.91
CA GLU A 257 11.02 -23.16 7.21
C GLU A 257 9.72 -22.73 6.52
N THR A 258 9.04 -21.70 7.05
CA THR A 258 7.82 -21.17 6.45
C THR A 258 8.10 -20.36 5.19
N LEU A 259 9.34 -19.92 4.96
CA LEU A 259 9.69 -19.02 3.85
C LEU A 259 9.78 -19.79 2.51
N PRO A 260 9.41 -19.15 1.40
CA PRO A 260 9.37 -19.77 0.09
C PRO A 260 10.78 -20.04 -0.44
N GLY A 261 10.99 -21.25 -0.94
CA GLY A 261 12.19 -21.63 -1.66
C GLY A 261 12.29 -20.98 -3.04
N VAL A 262 13.42 -21.22 -3.70
CA VAL A 262 13.66 -20.75 -5.07
C VAL A 262 12.65 -21.34 -6.04
N VAL A 263 12.11 -20.49 -6.93
CA VAL A 263 11.15 -20.86 -7.98
C VAL A 263 11.86 -20.89 -9.33
N SER A 264 11.59 -21.93 -10.12
CA SER A 264 12.08 -22.00 -11.50
C SER A 264 11.13 -21.30 -12.47
N LEU A 265 11.51 -20.12 -12.96
CA LEU A 265 10.80 -19.42 -14.04
C LEU A 265 11.25 -19.99 -15.40
N GLY A 266 10.80 -21.20 -15.74
CA GLY A 266 11.02 -21.82 -17.06
C GLY A 266 10.11 -21.24 -18.15
N ARG A 267 10.37 -21.59 -19.42
CA ARG A 267 9.61 -21.11 -20.61
C ARG A 267 8.10 -21.36 -20.56
N ASP A 268 7.65 -22.34 -19.78
CA ASP A 268 6.24 -22.72 -19.72
C ASP A 268 5.46 -22.08 -18.56
N HIS A 269 6.06 -21.17 -17.78
CA HIS A 269 5.40 -20.42 -16.70
C HIS A 269 4.31 -21.24 -15.97
N SER A 270 4.65 -22.40 -15.40
CA SER A 270 3.68 -23.12 -14.58
C SER A 270 3.29 -22.21 -13.42
N THR A 271 2.08 -21.66 -13.50
CA THR A 271 1.52 -20.70 -12.54
C THR A 271 1.53 -21.28 -11.13
N ASP A 272 1.38 -22.60 -11.02
CA ASP A 272 1.34 -23.31 -9.75
C ASP A 272 2.66 -23.24 -8.97
N ALA A 273 3.81 -23.45 -9.62
CA ALA A 273 5.11 -23.36 -8.93
C ALA A 273 5.44 -21.93 -8.47
N VAL A 274 4.98 -20.93 -9.23
CA VAL A 274 5.13 -19.51 -8.88
C VAL A 274 4.18 -19.14 -7.73
N ASP A 275 2.95 -19.62 -7.74
CA ASP A 275 1.97 -19.26 -6.72
C ASP A 275 2.19 -20.03 -5.41
N ASN A 276 2.67 -21.27 -5.52
CA ASN A 276 2.88 -22.24 -4.44
C ASN A 276 4.34 -22.77 -4.43
N PRO A 277 5.33 -21.92 -4.10
CA PRO A 277 6.72 -22.34 -3.97
C PRO A 277 6.90 -23.37 -2.86
N ALA A 278 7.92 -24.22 -3.00
CA ALA A 278 8.33 -25.16 -1.96
C ALA A 278 8.64 -24.43 -0.63
N ARG A 279 8.34 -25.08 0.49
CA ARG A 279 8.63 -24.62 1.87
C ARG A 279 9.30 -25.76 2.64
N ASP A 280 9.46 -25.60 3.94
CA ASP A 280 10.11 -26.55 4.85
C ASP A 280 11.60 -26.75 4.54
N ILE A 281 12.26 -25.66 4.11
CA ILE A 281 13.68 -25.64 3.79
C ILE A 281 14.47 -25.26 5.05
N PRO A 282 15.41 -26.10 5.52
CA PRO A 282 16.22 -25.81 6.68
C PRO A 282 16.93 -24.45 6.60
N GLN A 283 17.12 -23.80 7.75
CA GLN A 283 17.75 -22.49 7.86
C GLN A 283 19.18 -22.45 7.29
N ASP A 284 19.93 -23.52 7.45
CA ASP A 284 21.33 -23.71 7.05
C ASP A 284 21.47 -24.20 5.59
N HIS A 285 20.38 -24.59 4.95
CA HIS A 285 20.41 -25.07 3.57
C HIS A 285 20.34 -23.91 2.57
N ALA A 286 21.47 -23.66 1.89
CA ALA A 286 21.52 -22.78 0.72
C ALA A 286 21.04 -23.52 -0.54
N GLN A 287 20.26 -22.84 -1.37
CA GLN A 287 19.67 -23.41 -2.58
C GLN A 287 20.45 -22.95 -3.82
N GLU A 288 20.88 -23.89 -4.64
CA GLU A 288 21.50 -23.60 -5.94
C GLU A 288 20.44 -23.54 -7.04
N HIS A 289 20.40 -22.44 -7.78
CA HIS A 289 19.54 -22.32 -8.94
C HIS A 289 20.23 -21.54 -10.06
N GLN A 290 20.37 -22.16 -11.23
CA GLN A 290 20.98 -21.52 -12.42
C GLN A 290 22.31 -20.80 -12.11
N GLY A 291 23.17 -21.39 -11.28
CA GLY A 291 24.47 -20.82 -10.90
C GLY A 291 24.43 -19.64 -9.91
N VAL A 292 23.33 -19.48 -9.17
CA VAL A 292 23.20 -18.52 -8.05
C VAL A 292 22.84 -19.30 -6.80
N THR A 293 23.66 -19.14 -5.78
CA THR A 293 23.47 -19.68 -4.44
C THR A 293 22.59 -18.74 -3.63
N GLU A 294 21.42 -19.21 -3.20
CA GLU A 294 20.49 -18.43 -2.38
C GLU A 294 20.38 -18.98 -0.96
N ASN A 295 20.70 -18.14 0.02
CA ASN A 295 20.55 -18.50 1.43
C ASN A 295 19.18 -18.11 1.99
N ARG A 296 18.99 -18.34 3.30
CA ARG A 296 17.74 -18.02 4.00
C ARG A 296 17.32 -16.55 3.94
N PHE A 297 18.25 -15.60 3.86
CA PHE A 297 17.91 -14.17 3.76
C PHE A 297 17.37 -13.82 2.37
N ALA A 298 17.84 -14.52 1.32
CA ALA A 298 17.23 -14.42 -0.01
C ALA A 298 15.78 -14.93 0.01
N ARG A 299 15.49 -16.01 0.76
CA ARG A 299 14.12 -16.52 0.97
C ARG A 299 13.23 -15.52 1.74
N LEU A 300 13.78 -14.84 2.74
CA LEU A 300 13.10 -13.75 3.46
C LEU A 300 12.76 -12.59 2.51
N TYR A 301 13.74 -12.13 1.73
CA TYR A 301 13.54 -11.07 0.75
C TYR A 301 12.44 -11.44 -0.26
N ARG A 302 12.48 -12.66 -0.78
CA ARG A 302 11.46 -13.23 -1.66
C ARG A 302 10.06 -13.20 -1.05
N GLU A 303 9.88 -13.64 0.20
CA GLU A 303 8.56 -13.62 0.85
C GLU A 303 7.99 -12.20 0.92
N ILE A 304 8.81 -11.21 1.28
CA ILE A 304 8.40 -9.80 1.36
C ILE A 304 7.98 -9.28 -0.04
N VAL A 305 8.76 -9.61 -1.08
CA VAL A 305 8.48 -9.24 -2.46
C VAL A 305 7.16 -9.84 -2.94
N ARG A 306 6.95 -11.14 -2.74
CA ARG A 306 5.74 -11.87 -3.17
C ARG A 306 4.48 -11.31 -2.54
N ARG A 307 4.53 -10.98 -1.24
CA ARG A 307 3.39 -10.37 -0.52
C ARG A 307 3.04 -9.00 -1.10
N ASN A 308 4.05 -8.15 -1.33
CA ASN A 308 3.85 -6.83 -1.91
C ASN A 308 3.33 -6.91 -3.36
N ALA A 309 3.79 -7.89 -4.15
CA ALA A 309 3.27 -8.16 -5.50
C ALA A 309 1.77 -8.47 -5.49
N LYS A 310 1.32 -9.34 -4.58
CA LYS A 310 -0.11 -9.67 -4.44
C LYS A 310 -0.95 -8.48 -3.99
N THR A 311 -0.45 -7.69 -3.04
CA THR A 311 -1.19 -6.53 -2.53
C THR A 311 -1.34 -5.44 -3.58
N VAL A 312 -0.26 -5.10 -4.30
CA VAL A 312 -0.37 -4.09 -5.37
C VAL A 312 -1.17 -4.60 -6.57
N ALA A 313 -1.15 -5.91 -6.87
CA ALA A 313 -2.08 -6.51 -7.85
C ALA A 313 -3.55 -6.32 -7.44
N ALA A 314 -3.85 -6.50 -6.15
CA ALA A 314 -5.19 -6.23 -5.62
C ALA A 314 -5.57 -4.74 -5.70
N TRP A 315 -4.63 -3.83 -5.43
CA TRP A 315 -4.86 -2.39 -5.63
C TRP A 315 -5.23 -2.07 -7.06
N GLN A 316 -4.47 -2.61 -8.03
CA GLN A 316 -4.76 -2.42 -9.45
C GLN A 316 -6.14 -3.00 -9.81
N ALA A 317 -6.41 -4.24 -9.40
CA ALA A 317 -7.65 -4.92 -9.73
C ALA A 317 -8.89 -4.23 -9.16
N TYR A 318 -8.79 -3.53 -8.01
CA TYR A 318 -9.89 -2.84 -7.34
C TYR A 318 -9.90 -1.31 -7.50
N GLY A 319 -8.93 -0.76 -8.24
CA GLY A 319 -8.84 0.68 -8.46
C GLY A 319 -8.50 1.44 -7.18
N PHE A 320 -7.67 0.89 -6.29
CA PHE A 320 -7.25 1.59 -5.09
C PHE A 320 -5.89 2.28 -5.32
N MET A 321 -5.78 3.53 -4.91
CA MET A 321 -4.54 4.30 -4.91
C MET A 321 -4.21 4.72 -3.49
N ASN A 322 -3.04 4.31 -2.98
CA ASN A 322 -2.59 4.67 -1.64
C ASN A 322 -2.26 6.18 -1.54
N GLY A 323 -1.60 6.73 -2.57
CA GLY A 323 -1.26 8.15 -2.69
C GLY A 323 0.08 8.57 -2.09
N VAL A 324 0.68 7.80 -1.17
CA VAL A 324 2.04 8.08 -0.63
C VAL A 324 2.82 6.78 -0.44
N LEU A 325 3.47 6.32 -1.50
CA LEU A 325 4.21 5.05 -1.54
C LEU A 325 5.71 5.23 -1.27
N ASN A 326 6.05 5.95 -0.21
CA ASN A 326 7.41 6.02 0.31
C ASN A 326 7.85 4.66 0.92
N THR A 327 9.15 4.43 1.11
CA THR A 327 9.63 3.16 1.71
C THR A 327 9.22 3.01 3.17
N ASP A 328 9.04 4.10 3.92
CA ASP A 328 8.47 4.09 5.26
C ASP A 328 6.98 3.74 5.29
N ASN A 329 6.29 3.80 4.14
CA ASN A 329 4.88 3.41 4.00
C ASN A 329 4.68 2.06 3.28
N THR A 330 5.76 1.31 3.07
CA THR A 330 5.70 -0.01 2.44
C THR A 330 5.94 -1.10 3.48
N SER A 331 4.91 -1.91 3.76
CA SER A 331 4.96 -2.98 4.75
C SER A 331 5.85 -4.12 4.29
N ILE A 332 6.67 -4.67 5.20
CA ILE A 332 7.36 -5.94 4.91
C ILE A 332 6.38 -7.12 4.87
N PHE A 333 5.22 -7.00 5.51
CA PHE A 333 4.17 -8.03 5.53
C PHE A 333 3.23 -7.94 4.30
N GLY A 334 3.45 -6.95 3.43
CA GLY A 334 2.59 -6.68 2.26
C GLY A 334 1.21 -6.14 2.64
N LEU A 335 1.08 -5.38 3.73
CA LEU A 335 -0.16 -4.72 4.10
C LEU A 335 -0.24 -3.31 3.50
N SER A 336 -1.44 -2.92 3.08
CA SER A 336 -1.78 -1.51 2.86
C SER A 336 -1.71 -0.77 4.19
N LEU A 337 -0.89 0.28 4.28
CA LEU A 337 -0.72 1.05 5.51
C LEU A 337 -0.60 2.55 5.25
N ASP A 338 -0.72 3.32 6.34
CA ASP A 338 -0.66 4.78 6.44
C ASP A 338 -1.55 5.54 5.44
N PHE A 339 -2.85 5.47 5.70
CA PHE A 339 -3.89 6.08 4.89
C PHE A 339 -3.92 7.62 4.99
N GLY A 340 -3.15 8.27 4.13
CA GLY A 340 -3.14 9.73 3.95
C GLY A 340 -4.07 10.19 2.81
N PRO A 341 -3.54 10.70 1.69
CA PRO A 341 -4.32 11.10 0.52
C PRO A 341 -4.64 9.90 -0.37
N PHE A 342 -5.27 8.84 0.15
CA PHE A 342 -5.71 7.71 -0.67
C PHE A 342 -7.01 8.01 -1.42
N ALA A 343 -7.28 7.26 -2.48
CA ALA A 343 -8.57 7.25 -3.16
C ALA A 343 -8.90 5.89 -3.77
N PHE A 344 -10.19 5.69 -4.05
CA PHE A 344 -10.65 4.68 -4.99
C PHE A 344 -10.90 5.35 -6.34
N MET A 345 -10.66 4.62 -7.42
CA MET A 345 -10.90 5.03 -8.79
C MET A 345 -12.39 5.23 -8.99
N ASP A 346 -12.75 6.43 -9.47
CA ASP A 346 -14.08 6.72 -9.97
C ASP A 346 -14.09 6.39 -11.47
N ASN A 347 -14.05 7.39 -12.34
CA ASN A 347 -13.78 7.20 -13.75
C ASN A 347 -12.39 6.57 -13.89
N PHE A 348 -12.29 5.56 -14.74
CA PHE A 348 -11.00 4.93 -14.99
C PHE A 348 -10.05 5.92 -15.67
N ASP A 349 -9.03 6.34 -14.92
CA ASP A 349 -7.93 7.17 -15.40
C ASP A 349 -6.61 6.56 -14.91
N PRO A 350 -5.80 5.94 -15.80
CA PRO A 350 -4.54 5.33 -15.41
C PRO A 350 -3.51 6.33 -14.86
N GLN A 351 -3.66 7.62 -15.16
CA GLN A 351 -2.76 8.69 -14.74
C GLN A 351 -3.18 9.36 -13.43
N TYR A 352 -4.38 9.07 -12.92
CA TYR A 352 -4.88 9.69 -11.71
C TYR A 352 -4.00 9.39 -10.48
N THR A 353 -3.65 10.44 -9.75
CA THR A 353 -3.04 10.38 -8.41
C THR A 353 -3.92 11.14 -7.42
N PRO A 354 -4.24 10.57 -6.25
CA PRO A 354 -5.05 11.26 -5.25
C PRO A 354 -4.26 12.26 -4.40
N ASN A 355 -2.93 12.26 -4.51
CA ASN A 355 -2.06 13.17 -3.79
C ASN A 355 -1.83 14.46 -4.58
N HIS A 356 -2.35 15.58 -4.06
CA HIS A 356 -2.21 16.89 -4.70
C HIS A 356 -0.77 17.41 -4.73
N ASP A 357 0.11 16.91 -3.86
CA ASP A 357 1.54 17.25 -3.83
C ASP A 357 2.37 16.40 -4.82
N ASP A 358 1.76 15.38 -5.43
CA ASP A 358 2.41 14.48 -6.40
C ASP A 358 2.33 15.04 -7.83
N HIS A 359 2.94 16.22 -8.05
CA HIS A 359 2.94 16.90 -9.35
C HIS A 359 3.61 16.09 -10.48
N LEU A 360 4.47 15.13 -10.14
CA LEU A 360 5.16 14.26 -11.09
C LEU A 360 4.40 12.95 -11.37
N LEU A 361 3.21 12.78 -10.78
CA LEU A 361 2.38 11.58 -10.90
C LEU A 361 3.14 10.29 -10.53
N ARG A 362 4.10 10.39 -9.60
CA ARG A 362 4.94 9.25 -9.17
C ARG A 362 4.08 8.15 -8.60
N TYR A 363 3.03 8.50 -7.86
CA TYR A 363 2.13 7.57 -7.16
C TYR A 363 0.77 7.42 -7.85
N SER A 364 0.69 7.75 -9.14
CA SER A 364 -0.52 7.51 -9.94
C SER A 364 -0.91 6.03 -10.00
N TYR A 365 -2.17 5.75 -10.34
CA TYR A 365 -2.69 4.38 -10.46
C TYR A 365 -1.75 3.46 -11.23
N LYS A 366 -1.36 3.84 -12.47
CA LYS A 366 -0.45 3.03 -13.31
C LYS A 366 0.95 2.84 -12.73
N ASN A 367 1.43 3.77 -11.91
CA ASN A 367 2.82 3.75 -11.43
C ASN A 367 2.99 2.96 -10.12
N GLN A 368 1.90 2.63 -9.40
CA GLN A 368 1.99 1.92 -8.11
C GLN A 368 2.81 0.62 -8.19
N PRO A 369 2.65 -0.27 -9.20
CA PRO A 369 3.46 -1.50 -9.28
C PRO A 369 4.96 -1.20 -9.41
N THR A 370 5.33 -0.30 -10.32
CA THR A 370 6.74 0.08 -10.52
C THR A 370 7.35 0.75 -9.29
N VAL A 371 6.58 1.58 -8.57
CA VAL A 371 7.04 2.21 -7.32
C VAL A 371 7.23 1.19 -6.20
N ILE A 372 6.31 0.24 -6.05
CA ILE A 372 6.47 -0.85 -5.07
C ILE A 372 7.72 -1.68 -5.40
N TRP A 373 7.96 -2.00 -6.68
CA TRP A 373 9.19 -2.66 -7.08
C TRP A 373 10.43 -1.83 -6.74
N TRP A 374 10.41 -0.52 -7.00
CA TRP A 374 11.51 0.39 -6.62
C TRP A 374 11.78 0.35 -5.11
N ASN A 375 10.74 0.34 -4.28
CA ASN A 375 10.87 0.23 -2.82
C ASN A 375 11.47 -1.14 -2.42
N LEU A 376 11.03 -2.22 -3.06
CA LEU A 376 11.57 -3.57 -2.83
C LEU A 376 13.03 -3.71 -3.27
N VAL A 377 13.47 -2.95 -4.27
CA VAL A 377 14.89 -2.88 -4.64
C VAL A 377 15.71 -2.17 -3.56
N ARG A 378 15.19 -1.11 -2.92
CA ARG A 378 15.84 -0.50 -1.75
C ARG A 378 15.97 -1.48 -0.58
N LEU A 379 14.95 -2.31 -0.35
CA LEU A 379 15.06 -3.40 0.63
C LEU A 379 16.15 -4.43 0.24
N GLY A 380 16.21 -4.81 -1.04
CA GLY A 380 17.23 -5.73 -1.55
C GLY A 380 18.65 -5.18 -1.34
N GLU A 381 18.85 -3.87 -1.53
CA GLU A 381 20.11 -3.19 -1.22
C GLU A 381 20.43 -3.19 0.27
N ALA A 382 19.43 -2.91 1.12
CA ALA A 382 19.59 -2.95 2.57
C ALA A 382 20.01 -4.34 3.08
N LEU A 383 19.54 -5.40 2.41
CA LEU A 383 19.89 -6.79 2.68
C LEU A 383 21.07 -7.32 1.85
N GLY A 384 21.69 -6.48 1.01
CA GLY A 384 22.60 -6.87 -0.05
C GLY A 384 23.76 -7.75 0.42
N GLU A 385 24.38 -7.41 1.55
CA GLU A 385 25.44 -8.24 2.13
C GLU A 385 24.94 -9.61 2.57
N LEU A 386 23.77 -9.66 3.21
CA LEU A 386 23.20 -10.91 3.73
C LEU A 386 22.78 -11.85 2.60
N ILE A 387 22.10 -11.34 1.58
CA ILE A 387 21.64 -12.16 0.45
C ILE A 387 22.79 -12.54 -0.47
N GLY A 388 23.79 -11.68 -0.63
CA GLY A 388 24.95 -11.91 -1.51
C GLY A 388 26.06 -12.75 -0.89
N ALA A 389 26.03 -13.02 0.43
CA ALA A 389 27.03 -13.85 1.09
C ALA A 389 26.95 -15.34 0.70
N GLY A 390 25.86 -15.77 0.05
CA GLY A 390 25.67 -17.17 -0.33
C GLY A 390 25.67 -18.08 0.90
N ASP A 391 26.36 -19.22 0.79
CA ASP A 391 26.58 -20.20 1.86
C ASP A 391 27.47 -19.66 3.01
N LYS A 392 28.25 -18.61 2.77
CA LYS A 392 29.18 -18.02 3.76
C LYS A 392 28.53 -17.05 4.74
N VAL A 393 27.20 -16.95 4.72
CA VAL A 393 26.47 -15.94 5.51
C VAL A 393 26.64 -16.09 7.02
N ASP A 394 27.05 -17.25 7.52
CA ASP A 394 27.30 -17.47 8.96
C ASP A 394 28.77 -17.73 9.31
N GLU A 395 29.66 -17.57 8.33
CA GLU A 395 31.10 -17.67 8.60
C GLU A 395 31.53 -16.58 9.59
N GLU A 396 32.36 -16.96 10.56
CA GLU A 396 32.75 -16.07 11.66
C GLU A 396 33.35 -14.75 11.16
N TRP A 397 34.21 -14.82 10.14
CA TRP A 397 34.82 -13.65 9.52
C TRP A 397 33.78 -12.72 8.88
N PHE A 398 32.72 -13.25 8.25
CA PHE A 398 31.70 -12.43 7.61
C PHE A 398 30.79 -11.75 8.63
N VAL A 399 30.45 -12.48 9.70
CA VAL A 399 29.64 -11.93 10.79
C VAL A 399 30.41 -10.83 11.51
N LYS A 400 31.65 -11.10 11.91
CA LYS A 400 32.46 -10.19 12.72
C LYS A 400 33.03 -9.02 11.93
N ASP A 401 33.73 -9.30 10.84
CA ASP A 401 34.58 -8.32 10.14
C ASP A 401 33.89 -7.78 8.87
N GLY A 402 32.97 -8.57 8.30
CA GLY A 402 32.21 -8.18 7.12
C GLY A 402 32.98 -8.27 5.82
N LEU A 403 32.61 -7.42 4.86
CA LEU A 403 33.23 -7.44 3.53
C LEU A 403 34.46 -6.54 3.50
N THR A 404 35.55 -7.08 2.94
CA THR A 404 36.71 -6.31 2.48
C THR A 404 36.51 -5.86 1.04
N GLU A 405 37.36 -4.95 0.55
CA GLU A 405 37.36 -4.54 -0.86
C GLU A 405 37.54 -5.71 -1.83
N GLU A 406 38.31 -6.72 -1.43
CA GLU A 406 38.57 -7.91 -2.25
C GLU A 406 37.36 -8.86 -2.27
N THR A 407 36.66 -9.00 -1.14
CA THR A 407 35.53 -9.92 -1.01
C THR A 407 34.18 -9.30 -1.41
N ALA A 408 34.08 -7.98 -1.51
CA ALA A 408 32.84 -7.29 -1.85
C ALA A 408 32.33 -7.53 -3.29
N PRO A 409 33.16 -7.49 -4.36
CA PRO A 409 32.68 -7.64 -5.74
C PRO A 409 31.87 -8.92 -6.02
N PRO A 410 32.30 -10.14 -5.60
CA PRO A 410 31.49 -11.34 -5.83
C PRO A 410 30.17 -11.33 -5.05
N VAL A 411 30.15 -10.78 -3.83
CA VAL A 411 28.94 -10.66 -3.00
C VAL A 411 27.94 -9.69 -3.63
N VAL A 412 28.42 -8.52 -4.09
CA VAL A 412 27.59 -7.56 -4.82
C VAL A 412 27.00 -8.18 -6.08
N LYS A 413 27.82 -8.90 -6.87
CA LYS A 413 27.36 -9.56 -8.09
C LYS A 413 26.28 -10.61 -7.79
N LEU A 414 26.42 -11.38 -6.71
CA LEU A 414 25.43 -12.38 -6.31
C LEU A 414 24.13 -11.71 -5.84
N ALA A 415 24.22 -10.67 -5.01
CA ALA A 415 23.06 -9.90 -4.57
C ALA A 415 22.30 -9.27 -5.74
N GLU A 416 23.02 -8.68 -6.71
CA GLU A 416 22.43 -8.13 -7.94
C GLU A 416 21.65 -9.21 -8.72
N ALA A 417 22.23 -10.41 -8.88
CA ALA A 417 21.58 -11.52 -9.56
C ALA A 417 20.32 -12.01 -8.83
N ILE A 418 20.35 -12.06 -7.49
CA ILE A 418 19.19 -12.42 -6.66
C ILE A 418 18.07 -11.37 -6.79
N ILE A 419 18.41 -10.07 -6.72
CA ILE A 419 17.44 -8.98 -6.87
C ILE A 419 16.81 -8.99 -8.26
N GLU A 420 17.60 -9.17 -9.32
CA GLU A 420 17.11 -9.24 -10.70
C GLU A 420 16.12 -10.40 -10.90
N ARG A 421 16.47 -11.60 -10.44
CA ARG A 421 15.59 -12.78 -10.51
C ARG A 421 14.33 -12.65 -9.67
N THR A 422 14.45 -12.08 -8.48
CA THR A 422 13.29 -11.82 -7.62
C THR A 422 12.37 -10.77 -8.25
N GLY A 423 12.90 -9.90 -9.12
CA GLY A 423 12.11 -9.00 -9.96
C GLY A 423 11.29 -9.72 -11.03
N ASP A 424 11.83 -10.77 -11.64
CA ASP A 424 11.05 -11.64 -12.53
C ASP A 424 9.92 -12.32 -11.78
N GLU A 425 10.20 -12.82 -10.57
CA GLU A 425 9.21 -13.43 -9.69
C GLU A 425 8.12 -12.42 -9.26
N TYR A 426 8.50 -11.20 -8.89
CA TYR A 426 7.56 -10.11 -8.58
C TYR A 426 6.57 -9.91 -9.72
N ARG A 427 7.07 -9.83 -10.96
CA ARG A 427 6.23 -9.65 -12.15
C ARG A 427 5.28 -10.80 -12.36
N SER A 428 5.77 -12.04 -12.26
CA SER A 428 4.92 -13.23 -12.42
C SER A 428 3.84 -13.32 -11.34
N VAL A 429 4.19 -13.13 -10.06
CA VAL A 429 3.22 -13.16 -8.95
C VAL A 429 2.19 -12.04 -9.08
N PHE A 430 2.64 -10.83 -9.44
CA PHE A 430 1.74 -9.69 -9.68
C PHE A 430 0.75 -9.99 -10.81
N LEU A 431 1.24 -10.46 -11.97
CA LEU A 431 0.40 -10.74 -13.13
C LEU A 431 -0.57 -11.89 -12.87
N ASN A 432 -0.13 -12.97 -12.21
CA ASN A 432 -1.00 -14.09 -11.83
C ASN A 432 -2.14 -13.62 -10.92
N GLU A 433 -1.81 -12.87 -9.87
CA GLU A 433 -2.81 -12.37 -8.92
C GLU A 433 -3.75 -11.35 -9.57
N TYR A 434 -3.22 -10.44 -10.40
CA TYR A 434 -4.03 -9.47 -11.14
C TYR A 434 -4.98 -10.18 -12.10
N LYS A 435 -4.47 -11.11 -12.92
CA LYS A 435 -5.29 -11.91 -13.84
C LYS A 435 -6.37 -12.69 -13.08
N ARG A 436 -6.02 -13.29 -11.93
CA ARG A 436 -6.96 -14.03 -11.07
C ARG A 436 -8.08 -13.14 -10.53
N LEU A 437 -7.75 -11.95 -10.02
CA LEU A 437 -8.75 -11.04 -9.49
C LEU A 437 -9.65 -10.47 -10.60
N MET A 438 -9.06 -9.99 -11.70
CA MET A 438 -9.80 -9.44 -12.85
C MET A 438 -10.72 -10.47 -13.49
N SER A 439 -10.25 -11.71 -13.66
CA SER A 439 -11.06 -12.84 -14.14
C SER A 439 -12.32 -13.02 -13.29
N ARG A 440 -12.15 -13.05 -11.95
CA ARG A 440 -13.28 -13.19 -11.02
C ARG A 440 -14.23 -12.00 -11.10
N ARG A 441 -13.70 -10.77 -11.23
CA ARG A 441 -14.51 -9.56 -11.39
C ARG A 441 -15.33 -9.56 -12.68
N LEU A 442 -14.82 -10.19 -13.75
CA LEU A 442 -15.54 -10.40 -15.01
C LEU A 442 -16.42 -11.65 -15.01
N GLY A 443 -16.39 -12.46 -13.95
CA GLY A 443 -17.18 -13.68 -13.84
C GLY A 443 -16.57 -14.89 -14.53
N LEU A 444 -15.30 -14.89 -14.90
CA LEU A 444 -14.60 -16.04 -15.47
C LEU A 444 -14.23 -17.06 -14.37
N LYS A 445 -14.38 -18.36 -14.66
CA LYS A 445 -13.92 -19.49 -13.83
C LYS A 445 -12.53 -19.96 -14.21
N THR A 446 -12.23 -19.97 -15.50
CA THR A 446 -10.95 -20.39 -16.04
C THR A 446 -10.22 -19.20 -16.65
N GLN A 447 -8.92 -19.33 -16.88
CA GLN A 447 -8.11 -18.31 -17.53
C GLN A 447 -7.62 -18.84 -18.88
N LYS A 448 -7.72 -18.02 -19.92
CA LYS A 448 -7.09 -18.23 -21.22
C LYS A 448 -6.15 -17.07 -21.52
N GLU A 449 -5.10 -17.30 -22.29
CA GLU A 449 -4.15 -16.23 -22.61
C GLU A 449 -4.81 -15.10 -23.42
N SER A 450 -5.80 -15.43 -24.27
CA SER A 450 -6.57 -14.44 -25.02
C SER A 450 -7.43 -13.51 -24.14
N ASP A 451 -7.80 -13.93 -22.92
CA ASP A 451 -8.65 -13.14 -22.02
C ASP A 451 -8.03 -11.76 -21.72
N PHE A 452 -6.70 -11.70 -21.66
CA PHE A 452 -5.98 -10.46 -21.36
C PHE A 452 -6.13 -9.39 -22.46
N GLN A 453 -5.97 -9.79 -23.72
CA GLN A 453 -6.10 -8.87 -24.86
C GLN A 453 -7.57 -8.62 -25.18
N GLU A 454 -8.36 -9.68 -25.37
CA GLU A 454 -9.74 -9.57 -25.88
C GLU A 454 -10.74 -9.02 -24.87
N LEU A 455 -10.50 -9.24 -23.57
CA LEU A 455 -11.43 -8.79 -22.53
C LEU A 455 -10.85 -7.70 -21.65
N PHE A 456 -9.65 -7.88 -21.09
CA PHE A 456 -9.17 -6.96 -20.05
C PHE A 456 -8.73 -5.64 -20.67
N SER A 457 -7.87 -5.70 -21.69
CA SER A 457 -7.34 -4.51 -22.37
C SER A 457 -8.47 -3.71 -23.02
N GLU A 458 -9.29 -4.36 -23.86
CA GLU A 458 -10.43 -3.73 -24.53
C GLU A 458 -11.47 -3.13 -23.56
N MET A 459 -11.68 -3.76 -22.40
CA MET A 459 -12.52 -3.18 -21.35
C MET A 459 -11.91 -1.89 -20.81
N LEU A 460 -10.65 -1.93 -20.37
CA LEU A 460 -9.98 -0.76 -19.79
C LEU A 460 -9.91 0.40 -20.79
N ASP A 461 -9.61 0.13 -22.05
CA ASP A 461 -9.61 1.12 -23.12
C ASP A 461 -10.99 1.73 -23.34
N THR A 462 -12.05 0.92 -23.20
CA THR A 462 -13.44 1.39 -23.28
C THR A 462 -13.82 2.25 -22.07
N LEU A 463 -13.38 1.88 -20.86
CA LEU A 463 -13.61 2.67 -19.66
C LEU A 463 -12.90 4.02 -19.74
N GLU A 464 -11.64 4.04 -20.20
CA GLU A 464 -10.86 5.26 -20.39
C GLU A 464 -11.49 6.16 -21.46
N ALA A 465 -11.75 5.60 -22.65
CA ALA A 465 -12.26 6.36 -23.80
C ALA A 465 -13.63 7.01 -23.55
N LEU A 466 -14.47 6.39 -22.72
CA LEU A 466 -15.83 6.86 -22.43
C LEU A 466 -15.96 7.51 -21.04
N GLU A 467 -14.85 7.62 -20.29
CA GLU A 467 -14.78 8.11 -18.91
C GLU A 467 -15.75 7.40 -17.96
N LEU A 468 -15.84 6.06 -18.06
CA LEU A 468 -16.78 5.26 -17.29
C LEU A 468 -16.24 4.96 -15.89
N ASP A 469 -17.16 4.87 -14.94
CA ASP A 469 -16.84 4.51 -13.56
C ASP A 469 -16.32 3.06 -13.47
N PHE A 470 -15.10 2.91 -12.97
CA PHE A 470 -14.36 1.67 -12.89
C PHE A 470 -15.09 0.62 -12.07
N ASN A 471 -15.52 0.94 -10.85
CA ASN A 471 -16.11 -0.04 -9.95
C ASN A 471 -17.59 -0.30 -10.25
N HIS A 472 -18.34 0.72 -10.67
CA HIS A 472 -19.71 0.56 -11.11
C HIS A 472 -19.82 -0.26 -12.38
N PHE A 473 -18.84 -0.19 -13.30
CA PHE A 473 -18.82 -1.04 -14.48
C PHE A 473 -18.94 -2.52 -14.10
N PHE A 474 -18.02 -3.02 -13.27
CA PHE A 474 -18.06 -4.41 -12.82
C PHE A 474 -19.35 -4.73 -12.05
N ARG A 475 -19.82 -3.80 -11.21
CA ARG A 475 -21.03 -4.03 -10.42
C ARG A 475 -22.28 -4.12 -11.28
N ARG A 476 -22.38 -3.31 -12.34
CA ARG A 476 -23.49 -3.33 -13.30
C ARG A 476 -23.42 -4.59 -14.16
N LEU A 477 -22.22 -4.94 -14.64
CA LEU A 477 -21.96 -6.17 -15.38
C LEU A 477 -22.39 -7.42 -14.61
N SER A 478 -22.19 -7.47 -13.28
CA SER A 478 -22.63 -8.57 -12.42
C SER A 478 -24.13 -8.87 -12.51
N ASN A 479 -24.96 -7.92 -12.96
CA ASN A 479 -26.41 -8.06 -13.03
C ASN A 479 -26.95 -8.13 -14.47
N VAL A 480 -26.07 -8.11 -15.48
CA VAL A 480 -26.48 -8.31 -16.88
C VAL A 480 -26.77 -9.78 -17.10
N ALA A 481 -27.98 -10.13 -17.53
CA ALA A 481 -28.33 -11.50 -17.91
C ALA A 481 -27.81 -11.80 -19.33
N LEU A 482 -27.36 -13.03 -19.57
CA LEU A 482 -26.83 -13.45 -20.86
C LEU A 482 -27.89 -13.49 -21.96
N ALA A 483 -29.16 -13.62 -21.58
CA ALA A 483 -30.30 -13.55 -22.48
C ALA A 483 -30.57 -12.12 -22.98
N ASP A 484 -30.22 -11.11 -22.17
CA ASP A 484 -30.44 -9.69 -22.50
C ASP A 484 -29.37 -9.12 -23.44
N ILE A 485 -28.39 -9.93 -23.84
CA ILE A 485 -27.26 -9.53 -24.69
C ILE A 485 -26.96 -10.56 -25.80
N GLU A 486 -27.94 -11.37 -26.19
CA GLU A 486 -27.77 -12.43 -27.20
C GLU A 486 -27.58 -11.88 -28.61
N THR A 487 -28.37 -10.89 -29.00
CA THR A 487 -28.30 -10.24 -30.32
C THR A 487 -27.53 -8.92 -30.27
N ASP A 488 -27.10 -8.41 -31.43
CA ASP A 488 -26.42 -7.11 -31.52
C ASP A 488 -27.30 -5.97 -30.98
N GLN A 489 -28.59 -5.97 -31.33
CA GLN A 489 -29.52 -4.94 -30.87
C GLN A 489 -29.69 -4.98 -29.35
N GLN A 490 -29.83 -6.17 -28.75
CA GLN A 490 -29.91 -6.34 -27.31
C GLN A 490 -28.66 -5.84 -26.57
N ARG A 491 -27.47 -6.07 -27.13
CA ARG A 491 -26.20 -5.52 -26.61
C ARG A 491 -26.18 -3.98 -26.68
N MET A 492 -26.64 -3.42 -27.79
CA MET A 492 -26.77 -1.97 -27.98
C MET A 492 -27.76 -1.34 -26.99
N ASP A 493 -28.88 -2.01 -26.72
CA ASP A 493 -29.92 -1.56 -25.80
C ASP A 493 -29.46 -1.68 -24.33
N THR A 494 -28.59 -2.64 -24.03
CA THR A 494 -28.00 -2.84 -22.71
C THR A 494 -26.86 -1.85 -22.42
N ALA A 495 -26.07 -1.45 -23.42
CA ALA A 495 -24.89 -0.60 -23.22
C ALA A 495 -25.10 0.67 -22.36
N PRO A 496 -26.23 1.41 -22.43
CA PRO A 496 -26.47 2.59 -21.60
C PRO A 496 -26.43 2.36 -20.10
N ILE A 497 -26.60 1.12 -19.61
CA ILE A 497 -26.50 0.86 -18.18
C ILE A 497 -25.13 1.24 -17.62
N PHE A 498 -24.08 1.26 -18.44
CA PHE A 498 -22.71 1.57 -18.04
C PHE A 498 -22.40 3.08 -18.02
N PHE A 499 -23.23 3.90 -18.64
CA PHE A 499 -23.05 5.36 -18.64
C PHE A 499 -23.37 5.98 -17.27
N HIS A 500 -22.86 7.20 -17.03
CA HIS A 500 -23.30 8.00 -15.89
C HIS A 500 -24.74 8.47 -16.12
N THR A 501 -25.41 8.93 -15.05
CA THR A 501 -26.74 9.53 -15.17
C THR A 501 -26.75 10.75 -16.10
N GLU A 502 -25.61 11.45 -16.20
CA GLU A 502 -25.40 12.60 -17.09
C GLU A 502 -24.96 12.21 -18.52
N GLY A 503 -24.75 10.91 -18.80
CA GLY A 503 -24.26 10.38 -20.08
C GLY A 503 -22.85 9.77 -19.99
N PHE A 504 -22.10 9.83 -21.08
CA PHE A 504 -20.68 9.43 -21.14
C PHE A 504 -19.80 10.67 -21.36
N GLY A 505 -18.55 10.64 -20.91
CA GLY A 505 -17.65 11.81 -20.92
C GLY A 505 -16.73 11.90 -22.15
N GLY A 506 -16.56 10.80 -22.88
CA GLY A 506 -15.59 10.69 -23.97
C GLY A 506 -15.74 11.74 -25.08
N ILE A 507 -14.70 12.56 -25.26
CA ILE A 507 -14.62 13.54 -26.36
C ILE A 507 -14.59 12.79 -27.70
N GLY A 508 -15.41 13.24 -28.65
CA GLY A 508 -15.45 12.67 -30.01
C GLY A 508 -16.35 11.45 -30.18
N TYR A 509 -17.01 11.01 -29.10
CA TYR A 509 -17.99 9.93 -29.18
C TYR A 509 -19.42 10.47 -29.32
N THR A 510 -20.19 9.86 -30.21
CA THR A 510 -21.66 9.94 -30.20
C THR A 510 -22.22 8.84 -29.33
N GLU A 511 -23.45 9.00 -28.83
CA GLU A 511 -24.13 7.94 -28.06
C GLU A 511 -24.19 6.62 -28.82
N GLN A 512 -24.41 6.69 -30.14
CA GLN A 512 -24.41 5.53 -31.02
C GLN A 512 -23.04 4.83 -31.02
N SER A 513 -21.96 5.56 -31.29
CA SER A 513 -20.60 4.98 -31.31
C SER A 513 -20.14 4.46 -29.93
N ALA A 514 -20.58 5.09 -28.84
CA ALA A 514 -20.30 4.63 -27.49
C ALA A 514 -21.02 3.31 -27.18
N LYS A 515 -22.30 3.19 -27.57
CA LYS A 515 -23.06 1.94 -27.48
C LYS A 515 -22.42 0.83 -28.32
N GLU A 516 -22.02 1.13 -29.55
CA GLU A 516 -21.36 0.17 -30.46
C GLU A 516 -20.08 -0.40 -29.85
N ARG A 517 -19.26 0.47 -29.24
CA ARG A 517 -18.03 0.04 -28.55
C ARG A 517 -18.31 -0.93 -27.40
N ILE A 518 -19.26 -0.60 -26.53
CA ILE A 518 -19.64 -1.47 -25.41
C ILE A 518 -20.28 -2.76 -25.91
N ALA A 519 -21.16 -2.68 -26.91
CA ALA A 519 -21.84 -3.83 -27.49
C ALA A 519 -20.85 -4.82 -28.10
N LYS A 520 -19.83 -4.33 -28.81
CA LYS A 520 -18.74 -5.17 -29.34
C LYS A 520 -18.02 -5.91 -28.21
N TRP A 521 -17.69 -5.21 -27.12
CA TRP A 521 -17.05 -5.83 -25.96
C TRP A 521 -17.95 -6.86 -25.26
N LEU A 522 -19.24 -6.55 -25.07
CA LEU A 522 -20.22 -7.46 -24.48
C LEU A 522 -20.38 -8.75 -25.30
N ALA A 523 -20.22 -8.69 -26.63
CA ALA A 523 -20.25 -9.88 -27.48
C ALA A 523 -19.09 -10.84 -27.13
N ALA A 524 -17.87 -10.32 -27.04
CA ALA A 524 -16.68 -11.10 -26.65
C ALA A 524 -16.83 -11.65 -25.23
N TRP A 525 -17.24 -10.81 -24.27
CA TRP A 525 -17.48 -11.22 -22.89
C TRP A 525 -18.53 -12.33 -22.78
N ARG A 526 -19.67 -12.20 -23.46
CA ARG A 526 -20.74 -13.21 -23.45
C ARG A 526 -20.24 -14.54 -24.00
N SER A 527 -19.53 -14.53 -25.13
CA SER A 527 -18.96 -15.73 -25.74
C SER A 527 -18.08 -16.46 -24.72
N ARG A 528 -17.16 -15.72 -24.09
CA ARG A 528 -16.25 -16.28 -23.09
C ARG A 528 -16.95 -16.81 -21.84
N ILE A 529 -18.01 -16.14 -21.38
CA ILE A 529 -18.81 -16.59 -20.23
C ILE A 529 -19.58 -17.87 -20.55
N LEU A 530 -20.14 -18.01 -21.75
CA LEU A 530 -20.85 -19.21 -22.16
C LEU A 530 -19.93 -20.43 -22.19
N GLU A 531 -18.66 -20.26 -22.55
CA GLU A 531 -17.66 -21.32 -22.47
C GLU A 531 -17.41 -21.80 -21.03
N ASP A 532 -17.39 -20.90 -20.04
CA ASP A 532 -17.09 -21.24 -18.63
C ASP A 532 -18.30 -21.72 -17.83
N TRP A 533 -19.47 -21.16 -18.11
CA TRP A 533 -20.68 -21.38 -17.31
C TRP A 533 -21.73 -22.20 -18.02
N GLY A 534 -21.77 -22.18 -19.36
CA GLY A 534 -22.94 -22.53 -20.13
C GLY A 534 -24.08 -21.52 -19.92
N ILE A 535 -25.17 -21.69 -20.67
CA ILE A 535 -26.32 -20.78 -20.61
C ILE A 535 -27.16 -20.94 -19.32
N GLU A 536 -27.20 -22.15 -18.75
CA GLU A 536 -28.09 -22.48 -17.63
C GLU A 536 -27.60 -21.94 -16.28
N LYS A 537 -26.32 -21.56 -16.16
CA LYS A 537 -25.69 -21.16 -14.88
C LYS A 537 -25.47 -19.65 -14.75
N ASP A 538 -26.30 -18.87 -15.45
CA ASP A 538 -26.26 -17.41 -15.40
C ASP A 538 -26.42 -16.87 -13.96
N ALA A 539 -27.41 -17.37 -13.22
CA ALA A 539 -27.66 -16.96 -11.83
C ALA A 539 -26.46 -17.24 -10.90
N ASP A 540 -25.78 -18.37 -11.08
CA ASP A 540 -24.57 -18.70 -10.30
C ASP A 540 -23.41 -17.77 -10.65
N ARG A 541 -23.24 -17.40 -11.93
CA ARG A 541 -22.26 -16.39 -12.35
C ARG A 541 -22.56 -15.06 -11.67
N GLN A 542 -23.80 -14.57 -11.75
CA GLN A 542 -24.18 -13.30 -11.14
C GLN A 542 -23.91 -13.29 -9.64
N LYS A 543 -24.21 -14.41 -8.95
CA LYS A 543 -23.88 -14.58 -7.52
C LYS A 543 -22.37 -14.53 -7.27
N ALA A 544 -21.57 -15.22 -8.09
CA ALA A 544 -20.11 -15.21 -7.97
C ALA A 544 -19.51 -13.82 -8.22
N MET A 545 -19.96 -13.11 -9.26
CA MET A 545 -19.53 -11.74 -9.57
C MET A 545 -19.96 -10.76 -8.47
N ASN A 546 -21.20 -10.83 -8.00
CA ASN A 546 -21.70 -9.96 -6.94
C ASN A 546 -20.97 -10.13 -5.60
N ALA A 547 -20.37 -11.30 -5.35
CA ALA A 547 -19.56 -11.57 -4.15
C ALA A 547 -18.17 -10.93 -4.19
N VAL A 548 -17.63 -10.63 -5.39
CA VAL A 548 -16.29 -10.05 -5.56
C VAL A 548 -16.32 -8.62 -6.08
N ASN A 549 -17.41 -8.19 -6.69
CA ASN A 549 -17.62 -6.84 -7.19
C ASN A 549 -18.36 -6.01 -6.15
N PRO A 550 -17.62 -5.20 -5.37
CA PRO A 550 -18.19 -4.47 -4.26
C PRO A 550 -19.32 -3.57 -4.71
N LYS A 551 -20.39 -3.48 -3.91
CA LYS A 551 -21.34 -2.37 -4.01
C LYS A 551 -20.66 -1.15 -3.37
N MET A 552 -19.61 -0.62 -4.01
CA MET A 552 -19.03 0.64 -3.58
C MET A 552 -20.12 1.69 -3.75
N THR A 553 -20.60 2.26 -2.65
CA THR A 553 -21.51 3.38 -2.74
C THR A 553 -20.71 4.61 -3.14
N ARG A 554 -21.27 5.45 -4.01
CA ARG A 554 -20.79 6.82 -4.28
C ARG A 554 -20.50 7.56 -2.96
N ASP A 555 -21.23 7.22 -1.90
CA ASP A 555 -21.05 7.73 -0.53
C ASP A 555 -19.69 7.39 0.09
N MET A 556 -19.08 6.22 -0.18
CA MET A 556 -17.74 5.89 0.32
C MET A 556 -16.66 6.71 -0.40
N CYS A 557 -16.78 6.87 -1.73
CA CYS A 557 -15.92 7.78 -2.51
C CYS A 557 -16.12 9.25 -2.11
N GLN A 558 -17.35 9.64 -1.72
CA GLN A 558 -17.63 10.97 -1.15
C GLN A 558 -17.13 11.10 0.29
N LEU A 559 -17.17 10.07 1.12
CA LEU A 559 -16.62 10.05 2.49
C LEU A 559 -15.10 10.27 2.46
N VAL A 560 -14.44 9.68 1.46
CA VAL A 560 -13.01 9.84 1.19
C VAL A 560 -12.69 11.25 0.67
N ARG A 561 -13.60 11.87 -0.09
CA ARG A 561 -13.45 13.22 -0.69
C ARG A 561 -13.94 14.39 0.17
N ALA A 562 -14.81 14.15 1.15
CA ALA A 562 -15.48 15.21 1.86
C ALA A 562 -14.58 15.83 2.94
N SER A 563 -13.84 16.86 2.54
CA SER A 563 -13.13 17.80 3.41
C SER A 563 -14.05 18.61 4.35
N GLY A 564 -15.37 18.37 4.33
CA GLY A 564 -16.37 19.19 5.02
C GLY A 564 -17.72 18.51 5.33
N LEU A 565 -17.82 17.18 5.31
CA LEU A 565 -19.03 16.53 5.85
C LEU A 565 -19.11 16.75 7.37
N ASN A 566 -20.31 17.01 7.88
CA ASN A 566 -20.57 17.07 9.32
C ASN A 566 -20.19 15.72 9.96
N VAL A 567 -19.37 15.77 11.01
CA VAL A 567 -18.92 14.62 11.82
C VAL A 567 -20.09 13.70 12.19
N SER A 568 -21.26 14.26 12.49
CA SER A 568 -22.48 13.49 12.81
C SER A 568 -22.99 12.63 11.64
N ARG A 569 -22.89 13.12 10.39
CA ARG A 569 -23.22 12.33 9.18
C ARG A 569 -22.17 11.26 8.90
N LEU A 570 -20.89 11.56 9.12
CA LEU A 570 -19.81 10.59 8.96
C LEU A 570 -19.94 9.44 9.98
N LEU A 571 -20.28 9.74 11.24
CA LEU A 571 -20.53 8.74 12.27
C LEU A 571 -21.77 7.88 12.00
N ALA A 572 -22.84 8.45 11.45
CA ALA A 572 -24.01 7.69 11.01
C ALA A 572 -23.68 6.77 9.81
N LEU A 573 -22.86 7.23 8.87
CA LEU A 573 -22.39 6.42 7.74
C LEU A 573 -21.47 5.29 8.20
N VAL A 574 -20.56 5.57 9.13
CA VAL A 574 -19.71 4.56 9.79
C VAL A 574 -20.58 3.49 10.45
N ALA A 575 -21.58 3.86 11.24
CA ALA A 575 -22.50 2.91 11.89
C ALA A 575 -23.27 2.02 10.88
N ASN A 576 -23.66 2.57 9.72
CA ASN A 576 -24.34 1.84 8.65
C ASN A 576 -23.41 0.97 7.79
N SER A 577 -22.13 1.35 7.66
CA SER A 577 -21.12 0.62 6.88
C SER A 577 -20.78 -0.75 7.49
N PHE A 578 -20.97 -0.90 8.80
CA PHE A 578 -20.65 -2.14 9.54
C PHE A 578 -21.86 -3.04 9.78
N THR A 579 -23.08 -2.50 9.81
CA THR A 579 -24.33 -3.29 9.91
C THR A 579 -24.69 -3.95 8.59
N LEU A 580 -24.27 -3.37 7.48
CA LEU A 580 -24.49 -3.87 6.13
C LEU A 580 -23.15 -4.34 5.61
N GLY A 581 -22.79 -5.60 5.85
CA GLY A 581 -21.63 -6.21 5.22
C GLY A 581 -21.67 -6.00 3.69
N PHE A 582 -20.59 -6.35 2.98
CA PHE A 582 -20.54 -6.35 1.50
C PHE A 582 -21.64 -7.17 0.80
N SER A 583 -22.60 -7.71 1.54
CA SER A 583 -23.84 -8.35 1.14
C SER A 583 -25.07 -7.56 1.65
N GLY A 584 -25.72 -6.79 0.76
CA GLY A 584 -27.19 -6.71 0.73
C GLY A 584 -27.91 -5.54 1.43
N ALA A 585 -28.66 -4.81 0.59
CA ALA A 585 -29.90 -4.03 0.85
C ALA A 585 -29.86 -2.72 1.67
N VAL A 586 -29.93 -1.59 0.95
CA VAL A 586 -30.55 -0.33 1.43
C VAL A 586 -31.69 0.00 0.46
N ALA A 587 -32.89 -0.46 0.77
CA ALA A 587 -34.14 -0.02 0.13
C ALA A 587 -35.13 0.60 1.15
N GLY A 588 -34.75 0.72 2.43
CA GLY A 588 -35.67 1.13 3.50
C GLY A 588 -35.62 2.59 3.94
N TYR A 589 -34.66 3.40 3.48
CA TYR A 589 -34.46 4.77 3.99
C TYR A 589 -34.46 5.88 2.91
N MET A 590 -34.82 5.55 1.67
CA MET A 590 -34.95 6.54 0.58
C MET A 590 -36.27 7.35 0.61
N SER A 591 -37.22 7.01 1.48
CA SER A 591 -38.53 7.70 1.51
C SER A 591 -38.56 9.01 2.29
N ASN A 592 -37.51 9.36 3.05
CA ASN A 592 -37.50 10.58 3.89
C ASN A 592 -36.35 11.56 3.58
N ILE A 593 -35.63 11.40 2.47
CA ILE A 593 -34.58 12.33 2.00
C ILE A 593 -34.97 12.88 0.62
N SER A 594 -36.19 13.40 0.49
CA SER A 594 -36.65 14.11 -0.73
C SER A 594 -36.83 15.62 -0.53
N THR A 595 -36.28 16.18 0.55
CA THR A 595 -36.25 17.63 0.77
C THR A 595 -34.82 18.00 1.14
N TYR A 596 -34.30 19.09 0.58
CA TYR A 596 -32.92 19.59 0.66
C TYR A 596 -31.94 19.09 -0.42
N ASP A 597 -32.39 19.15 -1.67
CA ASP A 597 -31.55 19.10 -2.87
C ASP A 597 -31.34 20.51 -3.49
N HIS A 598 -31.15 21.52 -2.64
CA HIS A 598 -31.07 22.93 -3.05
C HIS A 598 -29.92 23.67 -2.35
N CYS A 599 -28.69 23.25 -2.62
CA CYS A 599 -27.51 24.12 -2.61
C CYS A 599 -26.31 23.36 -3.14
N TYR A 600 -26.16 23.31 -4.47
CA TYR A 600 -24.90 23.33 -5.25
C TYR A 600 -25.25 23.14 -6.74
N SER A 601 -26.20 23.95 -7.22
CA SER A 601 -26.51 24.07 -8.64
C SER A 601 -27.03 25.48 -8.89
N THR A 602 -26.11 26.43 -9.07
CA THR A 602 -26.47 27.66 -9.80
C THR A 602 -25.35 28.04 -10.76
N LYS A 603 -25.70 28.02 -12.05
CA LYS A 603 -24.93 28.46 -13.22
C LYS A 603 -24.65 29.99 -13.23
N LYS A 604 -24.16 30.57 -12.13
CA LYS A 604 -23.95 32.03 -12.02
C LYS A 604 -22.56 32.47 -11.57
N CYS A 605 -21.55 31.61 -11.69
CA CYS A 605 -20.13 31.97 -11.48
C CYS A 605 -19.23 31.52 -12.65
N LYS A 606 -19.73 31.63 -13.89
CA LYS A 606 -18.97 31.31 -15.12
C LYS A 606 -18.93 32.44 -16.15
N LYS A 607 -19.21 33.69 -15.75
CA LYS A 607 -19.31 34.81 -16.72
C LYS A 607 -18.46 36.06 -16.40
N ASN A 608 -17.52 35.99 -15.47
CA ASN A 608 -16.61 37.12 -15.17
C ASN A 608 -15.12 36.73 -15.06
N ILE A 609 -14.72 35.57 -15.59
CA ILE A 609 -13.31 35.13 -15.65
C ILE A 609 -12.78 34.99 -17.09
N ASP A 610 -13.66 35.03 -18.10
CA ASP A 610 -13.27 34.79 -19.50
C ASP A 610 -12.81 36.02 -20.32
N GLU A 611 -12.79 37.24 -19.75
CA GLU A 611 -12.32 38.44 -20.49
C GLU A 611 -10.96 38.98 -20.03
N ARG A 612 -10.34 38.40 -18.99
CA ARG A 612 -9.02 38.85 -18.49
C ARG A 612 -7.85 37.87 -18.72
N LEU A 613 -8.11 36.65 -19.17
CA LEU A 613 -7.06 35.65 -19.46
C LEU A 613 -6.49 35.73 -20.88
N THR A 614 -7.23 36.29 -21.84
CA THR A 614 -6.79 36.35 -23.25
C THR A 614 -5.70 37.40 -23.50
N VAL A 615 -5.62 38.45 -22.68
CA VAL A 615 -4.61 39.54 -22.83
C VAL A 615 -3.27 39.18 -22.16
N VAL A 616 -3.27 38.31 -21.14
CA VAL A 616 -2.03 37.87 -20.44
C VAL A 616 -1.31 36.75 -21.20
N ALA A 617 -2.05 35.89 -21.91
CA ALA A 617 -1.48 34.81 -22.71
C ALA A 617 -0.69 35.31 -23.94
N LEU A 618 -1.12 36.41 -24.57
CA LEU A 618 -0.44 36.96 -25.75
C LEU A 618 0.86 37.74 -25.43
N LEU A 619 0.99 38.28 -24.21
CA LEU A 619 2.20 38.99 -23.78
C LEU A 619 3.29 38.08 -23.20
N THR A 620 2.94 36.87 -22.75
CA THR A 620 3.89 35.89 -22.19
C THR A 620 4.56 35.02 -23.25
N MET A 621 3.94 34.78 -24.41
CA MET A 621 4.53 33.94 -25.46
C MET A 621 5.71 34.59 -26.21
N SER A 622 5.83 35.93 -26.21
CA SER A 622 6.94 36.62 -26.88
C SER A 622 8.22 36.71 -26.01
N ALA A 623 8.08 36.66 -24.68
CA ALA A 623 9.21 36.70 -23.75
C ALA A 623 9.90 35.33 -23.56
N VAL A 624 9.17 34.23 -23.75
CA VAL A 624 9.69 32.86 -23.61
C VAL A 624 10.51 32.43 -24.83
N ALA A 625 10.13 32.84 -26.04
CA ALA A 625 10.87 32.52 -27.27
C ALA A 625 12.31 33.10 -27.27
N GLY A 626 12.52 34.28 -26.68
CA GLY A 626 13.85 34.89 -26.56
C GLY A 626 14.78 34.25 -25.51
N HIS A 627 14.21 33.58 -24.49
CA HIS A 627 14.99 32.90 -23.44
C HIS A 627 15.40 31.48 -23.85
N VAL A 628 14.56 30.79 -24.62
CA VAL A 628 14.87 29.44 -25.14
C VAL A 628 16.05 29.49 -26.11
N ALA A 629 16.15 30.50 -26.99
CA ALA A 629 17.25 30.63 -27.95
C ALA A 629 18.62 30.93 -27.31
N LYS A 630 18.66 31.57 -26.13
CA LYS A 630 19.92 31.84 -25.39
C LYS A 630 20.37 30.65 -24.53
N ALA A 631 19.44 29.79 -24.10
CA ALA A 631 19.75 28.60 -23.32
C ALA A 631 20.36 27.48 -24.19
N THR A 632 19.89 27.30 -25.42
CA THR A 632 20.42 26.29 -26.36
C THR A 632 21.88 26.53 -26.74
N THR A 633 22.31 27.78 -26.90
CA THR A 633 23.70 28.11 -27.24
C THR A 633 24.67 27.87 -26.08
N ARG A 634 24.22 28.04 -24.83
CA ARG A 634 25.02 27.79 -23.62
C ARG A 634 25.14 26.30 -23.30
N VAL A 635 24.11 25.50 -23.57
CA VAL A 635 24.14 24.05 -23.40
C VAL A 635 25.03 23.39 -24.46
N ALA A 636 25.03 23.91 -25.70
CA ALA A 636 25.91 23.43 -26.77
C ALA A 636 27.40 23.67 -26.47
N SER A 637 27.78 24.77 -25.81
CA SER A 637 29.19 25.01 -25.44
C SER A 637 29.64 24.23 -24.22
N LEU A 638 28.73 23.82 -23.33
CA LEU A 638 29.02 22.98 -22.17
C LEU A 638 29.11 21.48 -22.53
N LEU A 639 28.41 21.04 -23.58
CA LEU A 639 28.51 19.67 -24.10
C LEU A 639 29.77 19.41 -24.92
N ALA A 640 30.42 20.45 -25.46
CA ALA A 640 31.65 20.30 -26.24
C ALA A 640 32.90 19.93 -25.39
N THR A 641 32.84 20.09 -24.07
CA THR A 641 33.97 19.84 -23.15
C THR A 641 33.86 18.53 -22.37
N ALA A 642 32.81 17.74 -22.59
CA ALA A 642 32.57 16.49 -21.86
C ALA A 642 32.29 15.33 -22.84
N VAL A 643 33.29 14.96 -23.65
CA VAL A 643 33.23 13.74 -24.46
C VAL A 643 34.55 12.97 -24.36
N SER A 644 34.58 11.99 -23.47
CA SER A 644 35.18 10.69 -23.76
C SER A 644 34.39 9.62 -23.01
N SER A 645 33.77 8.70 -23.78
CA SER A 645 33.03 7.50 -23.35
C SER A 645 31.56 7.61 -22.95
N VAL A 646 30.66 7.99 -23.87
CA VAL A 646 29.28 7.46 -23.88
C VAL A 646 28.74 7.43 -25.32
N THR A 647 28.96 6.33 -26.04
CA THR A 647 28.31 6.07 -27.36
C THR A 647 27.15 5.07 -27.27
N GLU A 648 26.84 4.51 -26.09
CA GLU A 648 25.71 3.57 -25.92
C GLU A 648 24.39 4.21 -25.44
N ALA A 649 24.42 5.36 -24.77
CA ALA A 649 23.19 5.99 -24.26
C ALA A 649 22.38 6.74 -25.33
N ALA A 650 23.05 7.30 -26.36
CA ALA A 650 22.38 8.08 -27.41
C ALA A 650 21.53 7.20 -28.35
N SER A 651 21.93 5.94 -28.55
CA SER A 651 21.17 4.96 -29.33
C SER A 651 19.83 4.63 -28.66
N ILE A 652 19.80 4.53 -27.33
CA ILE A 652 18.60 4.17 -26.56
C ILE A 652 17.60 5.33 -26.56
N VAL A 653 18.08 6.57 -26.45
CA VAL A 653 17.23 7.78 -26.48
C VAL A 653 16.63 8.01 -27.88
N ALA A 654 17.37 7.71 -28.95
CA ALA A 654 16.85 7.82 -30.31
C ALA A 654 15.77 6.77 -30.64
N THR A 655 15.91 5.54 -30.12
CA THR A 655 14.89 4.49 -30.24
C THR A 655 13.64 4.79 -29.40
N LEU A 656 13.79 5.44 -28.23
CA LEU A 656 12.65 5.90 -27.41
C LEU A 656 11.89 7.08 -28.04
N GLY A 657 12.57 7.93 -28.81
CA GLY A 657 11.96 9.10 -29.48
C GLY A 657 11.05 8.76 -30.67
N THR A 658 11.16 7.56 -31.25
CA THR A 658 10.34 7.12 -32.40
C THR A 658 9.10 6.31 -32.01
N ILE A 659 8.96 5.93 -30.73
CA ILE A 659 7.78 5.22 -30.18
C ILE A 659 6.70 6.22 -29.69
N ALA A 660 6.92 7.53 -29.83
CA ALA A 660 6.05 8.58 -29.28
C ALA A 660 4.86 8.98 -30.17
N CYS A 661 4.44 8.16 -31.13
CA CYS A 661 3.18 8.35 -31.85
C CYS A 661 2.47 7.00 -31.94
N ASP A 662 1.23 6.95 -31.44
CA ASP A 662 0.36 5.78 -31.24
C ASP A 662 0.71 4.90 -30.02
N MET A 663 0.27 5.33 -28.83
CA MET A 663 0.46 4.58 -27.58
C MET A 663 -0.85 4.53 -26.78
N ALA A 664 -1.59 3.43 -26.93
CA ALA A 664 -2.78 3.09 -26.16
C ALA A 664 -2.82 1.56 -25.90
N ASP A 665 -1.76 0.98 -25.32
CA ASP A 665 -1.68 -0.48 -25.22
C ASP A 665 -1.07 -0.97 -23.89
N LEU A 666 -1.74 -1.92 -23.23
CA LEU A 666 -1.29 -2.63 -22.02
C LEU A 666 -0.02 -3.48 -22.30
N THR A 667 0.26 -3.77 -23.56
CA THR A 667 1.54 -4.33 -24.02
C THR A 667 2.70 -3.35 -23.76
N ALA A 668 2.46 -2.04 -23.89
CA ALA A 668 3.41 -1.00 -23.52
C ALA A 668 3.56 -0.88 -21.99
N PHE A 669 2.55 -1.28 -21.20
CA PHE A 669 2.67 -1.36 -19.74
C PHE A 669 3.57 -2.52 -19.29
N VAL A 670 3.43 -3.70 -19.89
CA VAL A 670 4.36 -4.84 -19.64
C VAL A 670 5.77 -4.52 -20.15
N ALA A 671 5.90 -3.89 -21.32
CA ALA A 671 7.18 -3.42 -21.85
C ALA A 671 7.79 -2.28 -21.01
N PHE A 672 6.96 -1.38 -20.47
CA PHE A 672 7.38 -0.34 -19.53
C PHE A 672 7.84 -0.95 -18.21
N LEU A 673 7.17 -1.97 -17.68
CA LEU A 673 7.64 -2.73 -16.52
C LEU A 673 8.99 -3.42 -16.81
N ALA A 674 9.22 -3.89 -18.04
CA ALA A 674 10.50 -4.46 -18.46
C ALA A 674 11.62 -3.41 -18.59
N ALA A 675 11.33 -2.25 -19.19
CA ALA A 675 12.28 -1.15 -19.35
C ALA A 675 12.57 -0.42 -18.02
N ALA A 676 11.55 -0.20 -17.20
CA ALA A 676 11.67 0.36 -15.86
C ALA A 676 12.36 -0.61 -14.91
N GLY A 677 12.07 -1.91 -14.98
CA GLY A 677 12.81 -2.94 -14.25
C GLY A 677 14.31 -2.91 -14.57
N SER A 678 14.66 -2.84 -15.85
CA SER A 678 16.06 -2.73 -16.30
C SER A 678 16.74 -1.44 -15.80
N THR A 679 16.03 -0.31 -15.83
CA THR A 679 16.54 0.99 -15.36
C THR A 679 16.69 1.04 -13.83
N ILE A 680 15.77 0.43 -13.09
CA ILE A 680 15.83 0.34 -11.62
C ILE A 680 16.96 -0.60 -11.19
N VAL A 681 17.19 -1.71 -11.91
CA VAL A 681 18.35 -2.59 -11.70
C VAL A 681 19.65 -1.85 -11.95
N VAL A 682 19.72 -0.93 -12.93
CA VAL A 682 20.91 -0.07 -13.14
C VAL A 682 21.14 0.90 -11.98
N ILE A 683 20.08 1.47 -11.38
CA ILE A 683 20.20 2.29 -10.17
C ILE A 683 20.71 1.43 -8.99
N ALA A 684 20.22 0.19 -8.87
CA ALA A 684 20.69 -0.74 -7.85
C ALA A 684 22.16 -1.13 -8.01
N ARG A 685 22.59 -1.38 -9.26
CA ARG A 685 24.01 -1.60 -9.59
C ARG A 685 24.88 -0.41 -9.17
N THR A 686 24.36 0.82 -9.30
CA THR A 686 25.11 2.03 -8.92
C THR A 686 25.19 2.20 -7.39
N SER A 687 24.09 1.91 -6.68
CA SER A 687 24.00 1.95 -5.21
C SER A 687 24.90 0.89 -4.55
N LEU A 688 24.81 -0.37 -4.99
CA LEU A 688 25.64 -1.47 -4.48
C LEU A 688 27.14 -1.30 -4.81
N ARG A 689 27.49 -0.72 -5.97
CA ARG A 689 28.88 -0.33 -6.26
C ARG A 689 29.39 0.80 -5.36
N THR A 690 28.48 1.64 -4.85
CA THR A 690 28.82 2.66 -3.84
C THR A 690 29.03 2.01 -2.47
N LEU A 691 28.30 0.94 -2.14
CA LEU A 691 28.59 0.10 -0.96
C LEU A 691 30.02 -0.46 -1.00
N ALA A 692 30.43 -1.02 -2.15
CA ALA A 692 31.81 -1.51 -2.35
C ALA A 692 32.87 -0.41 -2.21
N ARG A 693 32.54 0.86 -2.50
CA ARG A 693 33.41 2.02 -2.26
C ARG A 693 33.38 2.49 -0.81
N ASN A 694 32.27 2.40 -0.09
CA ASN A 694 32.21 2.81 1.32
C ASN A 694 32.98 1.85 2.25
N VAL A 695 33.19 0.60 1.81
CA VAL A 695 34.16 -0.33 2.43
C VAL A 695 35.59 0.26 2.43
N SER A 696 35.96 1.07 1.43
CA SER A 696 37.26 1.75 1.36
C SER A 696 37.42 2.90 2.37
N SER A 697 36.33 3.58 2.74
CA SER A 697 36.37 4.70 3.69
C SER A 697 36.40 4.25 5.15
N ASN A 698 35.80 3.11 5.48
CA ASN A 698 35.79 2.58 6.84
C ASN A 698 37.09 1.84 7.19
N THR A 699 37.80 1.26 6.22
CA THR A 699 39.15 0.69 6.42
C THR A 699 40.20 1.78 6.66
N ALA A 700 40.05 2.97 6.06
CA ALA A 700 40.93 4.11 6.29
C ALA A 700 40.67 4.88 7.60
N ALA A 701 39.53 4.64 8.27
CA ALA A 701 39.21 5.24 9.57
C ALA A 701 39.58 4.35 10.77
N ILE A 702 40.02 3.11 10.52
CA ILE A 702 40.41 2.10 11.53
C ILE A 702 41.93 1.81 11.49
N ALA A 703 42.67 2.37 10.52
CA ALA A 703 44.14 2.44 10.51
C ALA A 703 44.60 3.84 10.91
#